data_AF-A0ABD1KPQ9-F1
#
_entry.id   AF-A0ABD1KPQ9-F1
#
_cell.length_a   1.000
_cell.length_b   1.000
_cell.length_c   1.000
_cell.angle_alpha   90.00
_cell.angle_beta   90.00
_cell.angle_gamma   90.00
#
_symmetry.space_group_name_H-M   'P 1'
#
loop_
_entity.id
_entity.type
_entity.pdbx_description
1 polymer ?
#
loop_
_entity_poly.entity_id
_entity_poly.type
_entity_poly.pdbx_seq_one_letter_code
_entity_poly.pdbx_strand_id
1 'polypeptide(L)'
;MFTLSELATLNERQSYKLLKPWWEVFMDYLVVLMLMVSVLAGTLLLSRDRVVCLPIQPTTSFSNQSLGSESLPQQYVHTPTPPPPPPQHAPSSPHQPFLSSTPISSGGKGSARGLRTNLDYQQYIYVSQVCYHEALPWFSRFFPYVALLQSLVLLVSGCFWFHFPLTSSRIEHFLTILAKCCESPWTSRALSHTARQDRGRSRATEEEQQKEGEEEEEREGRNEDRPQAYLRHPTLSSASITRQPSLDSGTDSPLLGRSDSTSTAAPPSPCPSTLSRTSSLSSLAFVDPPAPPQPHLCRLIPDTTRPMASLDRSDGEQARALFERVRRFRSHCESSDIIYKVYFAQTVFKVLKVVVIVSYTTPLLGSITFNHICQPLSHALTGYRAFECTHALASVLHKLLVVYLCLVGLFGLLGLYSLSWICHKSLRKYSFQCLHDTGSMLDVPDLCNDLAFLLHMADQYDPLLAHRLSVFLSPVSETRLLEENLERRWGVERLRSMTTCDPQGRTQLQLVALSSLPPALFTLGQLEVLKLELITDAKLPSQISNMTSLRELHLYHCTAAVEPGALHFLQERLEVLHLTFTQATVIPGWVYSLRGLQELHMTGHLGCEGGVGRGWGMGSLRQLRHLRVLSLWDSLTRIPAELGEVSGSLVRLEIHNEGARLLVLTGLRRLTGLTELQLQGCQLERLPSALLALTALRSLDLQHNCLRTLEELLSLQHLRRLSCLRLAHNRVLALPASVGVLRRLELLDLAHNELQSLPPALFTLHRLRRLYLAGNLLEVLPAEVGALTLLSELDLSGNRLESLPVELCTKCLELRNLNVSHNSLGSLPPDLGCLSQLTRLDLRGNSLEQLPAELGHCTGLCGGGLLVENWLLHSLPRQVRDLLTQPCSSSSTSVSSEPPSRPESDSFPTFSTSHWSFLLAAESRI
;
A
#
# COMPACT_ATOMS: atom_id res chain seq x y z
N MET A 1 0.54 -34.37 -47.45
CA MET A 1 0.56 -32.91 -47.71
C MET A 1 -0.01 -32.24 -46.48
N PHE A 2 0.68 -31.27 -45.88
CA PHE A 2 0.11 -30.46 -44.81
C PHE A 2 -0.82 -29.40 -45.40
N THR A 3 -1.92 -29.09 -44.72
CA THR A 3 -2.77 -27.97 -45.13
C THR A 3 -2.26 -26.68 -44.47
N LEU A 4 -2.31 -25.56 -45.19
CA LEU A 4 -1.87 -24.26 -44.64
C LEU A 4 -2.74 -23.79 -43.46
N SER A 5 -3.99 -24.25 -43.41
CA SER A 5 -4.90 -24.10 -42.27
C SER A 5 -4.36 -24.72 -40.97
N GLU A 6 -3.74 -25.89 -41.03
CA GLU A 6 -3.15 -26.55 -39.84
C GLU A 6 -1.91 -25.80 -39.32
N LEU A 7 -1.20 -25.06 -40.18
CA LEU A 7 -0.08 -24.23 -39.76
C LEU A 7 -0.50 -22.85 -39.22
N ALA A 8 -1.58 -22.28 -39.74
CA ALA A 8 -2.09 -20.97 -39.29
C ALA A 8 -2.65 -21.02 -37.85
N THR A 9 -3.27 -22.14 -37.47
CA THR A 9 -3.86 -22.32 -36.12
C THR A 9 -2.84 -22.27 -34.98
N LEU A 10 -1.55 -22.52 -35.24
CA LEU A 10 -0.47 -22.39 -34.26
C LEU A 10 -0.21 -20.93 -33.81
N ASN A 11 -0.73 -19.92 -34.53
CA ASN A 11 -0.47 -18.50 -34.23
C ASN A 11 -1.62 -17.80 -33.46
N GLU A 12 -2.77 -18.45 -33.24
CA GLU A 12 -3.98 -17.80 -32.71
C GLU A 12 -4.32 -18.14 -31.25
N ARG A 13 -3.59 -17.52 -30.31
CA ARG A 13 -4.17 -17.13 -29.01
C ARG A 13 -4.37 -15.61 -29.02
N GLN A 14 -5.63 -15.17 -29.11
CA GLN A 14 -6.00 -13.76 -29.29
C GLN A 14 -5.39 -12.82 -28.24
N SER A 15 -5.23 -13.29 -26.99
CA SER A 15 -4.69 -12.51 -25.87
C SER A 15 -3.25 -12.03 -26.06
N TYR A 16 -2.41 -12.73 -26.84
CA TYR A 16 -1.02 -12.31 -27.05
C TYR A 16 -0.87 -11.18 -28.07
N LYS A 17 -1.95 -10.79 -28.77
CA LYS A 17 -1.92 -9.69 -29.76
C LYS A 17 -1.48 -8.35 -29.13
N LEU A 18 -1.81 -8.10 -27.86
CA LEU A 18 -1.42 -6.89 -27.11
C LEU A 18 0.10 -6.77 -26.86
N LEU A 19 0.88 -7.85 -27.04
CA LEU A 19 2.34 -7.86 -26.87
C LEU A 19 3.09 -8.08 -28.19
N LYS A 20 2.41 -8.03 -29.35
CA LYS A 20 3.04 -8.11 -30.67
C LYS A 20 3.08 -6.72 -31.33
N PRO A 21 4.25 -6.04 -31.36
CA PRO A 21 4.41 -4.81 -32.12
C PRO A 21 4.26 -5.06 -33.62
N TRP A 22 4.04 -3.98 -34.39
CA TRP A 22 3.77 -4.05 -35.83
C TRP A 22 4.83 -4.83 -36.63
N TRP A 23 6.11 -4.80 -36.22
CA TRP A 23 7.17 -5.51 -36.92
C TRP A 23 7.10 -7.03 -36.71
N GLU A 24 6.80 -7.54 -35.51
CA GLU A 24 6.61 -8.98 -35.27
C GLU A 24 5.37 -9.50 -36.01
N VAL A 25 4.28 -8.71 -36.05
CA VAL A 25 3.08 -9.03 -36.84
C VAL A 25 3.42 -9.15 -38.33
N PHE A 26 4.20 -8.22 -38.88
CA PHE A 26 4.60 -8.28 -40.29
C PHE A 26 5.56 -9.45 -40.57
N MET A 27 6.48 -9.75 -39.65
CA MET A 27 7.39 -10.90 -39.72
C MET A 27 6.64 -12.24 -39.76
N ASP A 28 5.57 -12.41 -38.98
CA ASP A 28 4.72 -13.60 -39.03
C ASP A 28 4.12 -13.80 -40.44
N TYR A 29 3.58 -12.74 -41.05
CA TYR A 29 3.03 -12.80 -42.41
C TYR A 29 4.09 -13.12 -43.46
N LEU A 30 5.32 -12.62 -43.31
CA LEU A 30 6.43 -12.96 -44.21
C LEU A 30 6.82 -14.43 -44.10
N VAL A 31 6.84 -15.01 -42.90
CA VAL A 31 7.09 -16.44 -42.71
C VAL A 31 5.97 -17.29 -43.32
N VAL A 32 4.71 -16.88 -43.20
CA VAL A 32 3.59 -17.52 -43.91
C VAL A 32 3.77 -17.46 -45.43
N LEU A 33 4.21 -16.33 -45.98
CA LEU A 33 4.47 -16.19 -47.42
C LEU A 33 5.69 -17.02 -47.89
N MET A 34 6.73 -17.14 -47.07
CA MET A 34 7.86 -18.05 -47.31
C MET A 34 7.41 -19.52 -47.29
N LEU A 35 6.53 -19.90 -46.36
CA LEU A 35 5.91 -21.22 -46.30
C LEU A 35 5.09 -21.49 -47.58
N MET A 36 4.24 -20.55 -48.01
CA MET A 36 3.50 -20.63 -49.28
C MET A 36 4.42 -20.91 -50.48
N VAL A 37 5.51 -20.16 -50.62
CA VAL A 37 6.49 -20.33 -51.72
C VAL A 37 7.18 -21.70 -51.63
N SER A 38 7.58 -22.14 -50.44
CA SER A 38 8.23 -23.45 -50.26
C SER A 38 7.30 -24.64 -50.56
N VAL A 39 6.03 -24.56 -50.13
CA VAL A 39 5.01 -25.57 -50.42
C VAL A 39 4.69 -25.60 -51.92
N LEU A 40 4.52 -24.43 -52.57
CA LEU A 40 4.32 -24.35 -54.02
C LEU A 40 5.49 -24.93 -54.82
N ALA A 41 6.73 -24.62 -54.43
CA ALA A 41 7.91 -25.20 -55.05
C ALA A 41 7.96 -26.73 -54.85
N GLY A 42 7.56 -27.22 -53.67
CA GLY A 42 7.52 -28.65 -53.35
C GLY A 42 6.43 -29.42 -54.10
N THR A 43 5.24 -28.84 -54.28
CA THR A 43 4.16 -29.47 -55.07
C THR A 43 4.46 -29.46 -56.57
N LEU A 44 5.09 -28.41 -57.10
CA LEU A 44 5.58 -28.38 -58.48
C LEU A 44 6.64 -29.45 -58.73
N LEU A 45 7.59 -29.61 -57.80
CA LEU A 45 8.58 -30.69 -57.86
C LEU A 45 7.90 -32.08 -57.82
N LEU A 46 7.09 -32.36 -56.80
CA LEU A 46 6.42 -33.67 -56.66
C LEU A 46 5.48 -34.05 -57.81
N SER A 47 4.89 -33.07 -58.52
CA SER A 47 3.92 -33.33 -59.59
C SER A 47 4.49 -33.32 -61.01
N ARG A 48 5.61 -32.61 -61.25
CA ARG A 48 6.11 -32.33 -62.61
C ARG A 48 7.62 -32.49 -62.78
N ASP A 49 8.37 -32.93 -61.77
CA ASP A 49 9.81 -33.10 -61.89
C ASP A 49 10.14 -34.26 -62.85
N ARG A 50 10.52 -33.88 -64.07
CA ARG A 50 10.96 -34.78 -65.13
C ARG A 50 12.20 -34.17 -65.78
N VAL A 51 13.25 -34.95 -65.83
CA VAL A 51 14.42 -34.70 -66.66
C VAL A 51 14.29 -35.52 -67.94
N VAL A 52 14.66 -34.95 -69.07
CA VAL A 52 14.68 -35.64 -70.37
C VAL A 52 16.09 -35.59 -70.91
N CYS A 53 16.71 -36.76 -71.08
CA CYS A 53 18.09 -36.92 -71.55
C CYS A 53 18.14 -37.49 -72.97
N LEU A 54 18.97 -36.90 -73.84
CA LEU A 54 19.22 -37.34 -75.22
C LEU A 54 20.71 -37.62 -75.43
N PRO A 55 21.08 -38.68 -76.18
CA PRO A 55 22.48 -39.04 -76.39
C PRO A 55 23.22 -38.02 -77.27
N ILE A 56 24.45 -37.69 -76.89
CA ILE A 56 25.38 -36.90 -77.69
C ILE A 56 26.22 -37.86 -78.54
N GLN A 57 26.22 -37.68 -79.87
CA GLN A 57 27.13 -38.43 -80.74
C GLN A 57 28.56 -37.91 -80.58
N PRO A 58 29.59 -38.78 -80.54
CA PRO A 58 30.98 -38.34 -80.59
C PRO A 58 31.33 -37.87 -82.00
N THR A 59 31.14 -36.59 -82.28
CA THR A 59 31.72 -35.94 -83.46
C THR A 59 33.23 -35.84 -83.29
N THR A 60 33.97 -36.30 -84.28
CA THR A 60 35.44 -36.20 -84.32
C THR A 60 35.86 -34.74 -84.43
N SER A 61 36.47 -34.23 -83.36
CA SER A 61 37.36 -33.07 -83.30
C SER A 61 36.95 -31.78 -84.01
N PHE A 62 36.56 -30.76 -83.23
CA PHE A 62 37.16 -29.43 -83.39
C PHE A 62 37.45 -28.82 -82.02
N SER A 63 38.71 -28.48 -81.79
CA SER A 63 39.22 -27.81 -80.59
C SER A 63 39.40 -26.31 -80.83
N ASN A 64 39.29 -25.53 -79.75
CA ASN A 64 39.76 -24.15 -79.57
C ASN A 64 38.94 -23.01 -80.20
N GLN A 65 38.11 -22.38 -79.36
CA GLN A 65 38.19 -20.96 -78.96
C GLN A 65 37.58 -20.87 -77.54
N SER A 66 38.40 -20.73 -76.48
CA SER A 66 38.69 -19.47 -75.75
C SER A 66 37.49 -18.91 -74.95
N LEU A 67 37.57 -18.52 -73.66
CA LEU A 67 38.67 -18.46 -72.69
C LEU A 67 38.08 -18.25 -71.26
N GLY A 68 38.84 -18.59 -70.21
CA GLY A 68 38.58 -18.15 -68.82
C GLY A 68 37.93 -19.21 -67.91
N SER A 69 38.43 -19.51 -66.72
CA SER A 69 39.62 -18.99 -66.02
C SER A 69 40.13 -20.01 -64.99
N GLU A 70 41.43 -20.02 -64.72
CA GLU A 70 42.09 -21.03 -63.89
C GLU A 70 41.69 -21.01 -62.41
N SER A 71 41.73 -22.20 -61.82
CA SER A 71 41.92 -22.40 -60.38
C SER A 71 43.41 -22.65 -60.09
N LEU A 72 43.84 -22.34 -58.87
CA LEU A 72 45.13 -22.71 -58.30
C LEU A 72 44.89 -23.45 -56.96
N PRO A 73 45.83 -24.27 -56.45
CA PRO A 73 46.77 -25.13 -57.19
C PRO A 73 46.91 -26.53 -56.53
N GLN A 74 48.00 -27.25 -56.88
CA GLN A 74 48.62 -28.45 -56.26
C GLN A 74 48.38 -29.79 -56.99
N GLN A 75 49.37 -30.68 -57.21
CA GLN A 75 50.85 -30.61 -57.05
C GLN A 75 51.52 -31.86 -57.72
N TYR A 76 52.73 -31.73 -58.30
CA TYR A 76 53.78 -32.76 -58.60
C TYR A 76 53.44 -34.06 -59.43
N VAL A 77 54.32 -34.68 -60.26
CA VAL A 77 55.52 -34.25 -61.04
C VAL A 77 56.03 -35.36 -62.00
N HIS A 78 56.70 -34.99 -63.11
CA HIS A 78 57.66 -35.73 -64.01
C HIS A 78 57.32 -37.13 -64.62
N THR A 79 57.20 -37.36 -65.96
CA THR A 79 58.10 -37.27 -67.18
C THR A 79 59.10 -38.45 -67.35
N PRO A 80 59.76 -38.75 -68.52
CA PRO A 80 59.65 -38.24 -69.93
C PRO A 80 59.77 -39.25 -71.14
N THR A 81 59.23 -38.90 -72.34
CA THR A 81 59.73 -39.00 -73.79
C THR A 81 60.46 -40.27 -74.35
N PRO A 82 60.94 -40.44 -75.64
CA PRO A 82 61.05 -39.58 -76.88
C PRO A 82 60.61 -40.25 -78.26
N PRO A 83 60.86 -39.66 -79.48
CA PRO A 83 60.05 -39.90 -80.72
C PRO A 83 60.74 -40.49 -82.03
N PRO A 84 60.76 -39.85 -83.25
CA PRO A 84 60.00 -40.19 -84.49
C PRO A 84 60.89 -40.64 -85.72
N PRO A 85 60.39 -40.81 -86.98
CA PRO A 85 60.39 -39.74 -88.03
C PRO A 85 59.32 -39.85 -89.19
N PRO A 86 59.27 -38.92 -90.21
CA PRO A 86 58.08 -38.70 -91.08
C PRO A 86 58.37 -38.66 -92.65
N PRO A 87 57.72 -37.87 -93.59
CA PRO A 87 57.18 -38.42 -94.88
C PRO A 87 57.48 -37.61 -96.20
N GLN A 88 56.91 -38.00 -97.37
CA GLN A 88 56.87 -37.26 -98.67
C GLN A 88 55.56 -37.61 -99.47
N HIS A 89 54.70 -36.69 -99.96
CA HIS A 89 54.69 -35.88 -101.23
C HIS A 89 54.63 -36.67 -102.56
N ALA A 90 53.93 -36.32 -103.68
CA ALA A 90 52.85 -35.34 -104.03
C ALA A 90 52.16 -35.70 -105.43
N PRO A 91 51.80 -34.81 -106.42
CA PRO A 91 50.38 -34.51 -106.78
C PRO A 91 49.93 -34.42 -108.29
N SER A 92 48.61 -34.24 -108.56
CA SER A 92 47.93 -33.53 -109.72
C SER A 92 48.08 -34.10 -111.18
N SER A 93 47.23 -33.88 -112.22
CA SER A 93 46.43 -32.69 -112.71
C SER A 93 45.29 -33.09 -113.75
N PRO A 94 44.53 -32.19 -114.48
CA PRO A 94 43.09 -32.43 -114.88
C PRO A 94 42.62 -32.08 -116.37
N HIS A 95 41.29 -31.88 -116.59
CA HIS A 95 40.52 -31.27 -117.75
C HIS A 95 39.95 -32.20 -118.89
N GLN A 96 38.83 -31.94 -119.66
CA GLN A 96 37.67 -31.02 -119.49
C GLN A 96 36.22 -31.44 -120.03
N PRO A 97 35.58 -31.00 -121.18
CA PRO A 97 34.21 -30.41 -121.07
C PRO A 97 33.10 -30.73 -122.15
N PHE A 98 32.00 -29.93 -122.13
CA PHE A 98 30.80 -29.79 -123.02
C PHE A 98 29.58 -30.71 -122.73
N LEU A 99 28.29 -30.30 -122.86
CA LEU A 99 27.61 -29.15 -123.53
C LEU A 99 26.35 -28.65 -122.73
N SER A 100 25.60 -27.65 -123.25
CA SER A 100 24.72 -26.72 -122.50
C SER A 100 23.19 -26.86 -122.67
N SER A 101 22.38 -26.52 -121.64
CA SER A 101 21.21 -25.60 -121.72
C SER A 101 20.49 -25.39 -120.37
N THR A 102 19.91 -24.18 -120.19
CA THR A 102 19.14 -23.67 -119.02
C THR A 102 17.68 -23.40 -119.46
N PRO A 103 16.62 -23.44 -118.61
CA PRO A 103 16.48 -22.51 -117.49
C PRO A 103 15.71 -22.93 -116.21
N ILE A 104 16.12 -22.28 -115.11
CA ILE A 104 15.34 -21.73 -113.98
C ILE A 104 13.93 -22.31 -113.73
N SER A 105 13.83 -23.08 -112.64
CA SER A 105 12.64 -23.16 -111.79
C SER A 105 13.06 -23.44 -110.33
N SER A 106 12.24 -22.96 -109.40
CA SER A 106 12.45 -22.88 -107.94
C SER A 106 12.71 -24.19 -107.19
N GLY A 107 13.50 -24.11 -106.11
CA GLY A 107 13.30 -24.92 -104.89
C GLY A 107 14.37 -25.97 -104.58
N GLY A 108 14.89 -25.97 -103.35
CA GLY A 108 15.94 -26.91 -102.95
C GLY A 108 16.46 -26.81 -101.51
N LYS A 109 15.59 -26.55 -100.52
CA LYS A 109 15.98 -26.75 -99.11
C LYS A 109 16.26 -28.23 -98.88
N GLY A 110 17.48 -28.59 -98.47
CA GLY A 110 17.80 -29.94 -98.01
C GLY A 110 16.89 -30.31 -96.82
N SER A 111 16.06 -31.36 -97.00
CA SER A 111 15.11 -31.78 -95.97
C SER A 111 15.85 -32.36 -94.76
N ALA A 112 15.64 -31.76 -93.58
CA ALA A 112 16.19 -32.27 -92.33
C ALA A 112 15.60 -33.65 -92.01
N ARG A 113 16.43 -34.69 -92.08
CA ARG A 113 16.07 -36.05 -91.64
C ARG A 113 16.37 -36.18 -90.14
N GLY A 114 15.39 -36.65 -89.37
CA GLY A 114 15.59 -36.93 -87.94
C GLY A 114 16.59 -38.06 -87.69
N LEU A 115 17.37 -37.95 -86.62
CA LEU A 115 18.33 -38.99 -86.22
C LEU A 115 17.61 -40.23 -85.68
N ARG A 116 18.13 -41.42 -86.02
CA ARG A 116 17.75 -42.69 -85.39
C ARG A 116 18.88 -43.13 -84.46
N THR A 117 18.58 -43.29 -83.19
CA THR A 117 19.56 -43.59 -82.13
C THR A 117 19.65 -45.07 -81.75
N ASN A 118 18.74 -45.90 -82.26
CA ASN A 118 18.57 -47.33 -81.97
C ASN A 118 18.43 -47.67 -80.46
N LEU A 119 17.95 -46.71 -79.66
CA LEU A 119 17.59 -46.88 -78.26
C LEU A 119 16.08 -47.13 -78.12
N ASP A 120 15.72 -48.08 -77.25
CA ASP A 120 14.33 -48.31 -76.85
C ASP A 120 13.85 -47.27 -75.82
N TYR A 121 12.54 -47.03 -75.76
CA TYR A 121 11.92 -46.06 -74.86
C TYR A 121 12.24 -46.34 -73.37
N GLN A 122 12.31 -47.61 -72.99
CA GLN A 122 12.66 -48.00 -71.63
C GLN A 122 14.11 -47.63 -71.26
N GLN A 123 15.04 -47.64 -72.23
CA GLN A 123 16.42 -47.20 -72.02
C GLN A 123 16.49 -45.67 -71.84
N TYR A 124 15.67 -44.90 -72.54
CA TYR A 124 15.56 -43.45 -72.34
C TYR A 124 15.03 -43.09 -70.94
N ILE A 125 14.05 -43.82 -70.42
CA ILE A 125 13.56 -43.66 -69.03
C ILE A 125 14.68 -43.97 -68.04
N TYR A 126 15.37 -45.11 -68.22
CA TYR A 126 16.47 -45.51 -67.35
C TYR A 126 17.59 -44.46 -67.30
N VAL A 127 18.08 -43.99 -68.46
CA VAL A 127 19.12 -42.94 -68.51
C VAL A 127 18.64 -41.66 -67.86
N SER A 128 17.40 -41.23 -68.13
CA SER A 128 16.85 -40.01 -67.54
C SER A 128 16.77 -40.11 -66.01
N GLN A 129 16.46 -41.29 -65.46
CA GLN A 129 16.46 -41.55 -64.02
C GLN A 129 17.87 -41.59 -63.42
N VAL A 130 18.85 -42.23 -64.08
CA VAL A 130 20.25 -42.26 -63.63
C VAL A 130 20.83 -40.84 -63.63
N CYS A 131 20.68 -40.10 -64.72
CA CYS A 131 21.16 -38.73 -64.83
C CYS A 131 20.44 -37.74 -63.89
N TYR A 132 19.18 -38.00 -63.52
CA TYR A 132 18.49 -37.28 -62.45
C TYR A 132 19.15 -37.47 -61.07
N HIS A 133 19.86 -38.58 -60.85
CA HIS A 133 20.63 -38.84 -59.64
C HIS A 133 22.11 -38.42 -59.72
N GLU A 134 22.75 -38.56 -60.88
CA GLU A 134 24.19 -38.31 -61.02
C GLU A 134 24.53 -36.89 -61.50
N ALA A 135 23.73 -36.28 -62.38
CA ALA A 135 24.08 -35.04 -63.07
C ALA A 135 23.34 -33.79 -62.56
N LEU A 136 22.21 -33.93 -61.87
CA LEU A 136 21.50 -32.79 -61.30
C LEU A 136 22.09 -32.36 -59.94
N PRO A 137 22.37 -31.06 -59.73
CA PRO A 137 22.81 -30.56 -58.43
C PRO A 137 21.80 -30.87 -57.32
N TRP A 138 22.29 -31.35 -56.17
CA TRP A 138 21.46 -31.71 -55.01
C TRP A 138 20.47 -30.60 -54.63
N PHE A 139 20.91 -29.33 -54.72
CA PHE A 139 20.11 -28.17 -54.36
C PHE A 139 18.87 -27.99 -55.25
N SER A 140 18.93 -28.32 -56.55
CA SER A 140 17.76 -28.27 -57.45
C SER A 140 16.65 -29.25 -57.03
N ARG A 141 17.05 -30.38 -56.40
CA ARG A 141 16.13 -31.42 -55.92
C ARG A 141 15.63 -31.17 -54.50
N PHE A 142 16.47 -30.61 -53.63
CA PHE A 142 16.16 -30.47 -52.21
C PHE A 142 15.74 -29.06 -51.75
N PHE A 143 15.91 -28.03 -52.60
CA PHE A 143 15.57 -26.64 -52.28
C PHE A 143 14.19 -26.46 -51.61
N PRO A 144 13.06 -26.99 -52.13
CA PRO A 144 11.75 -26.74 -51.52
C PRO A 144 11.62 -27.28 -50.10
N TYR A 145 12.21 -28.46 -49.83
CA TYR A 145 12.21 -29.09 -48.51
C TYR A 145 13.11 -28.35 -47.52
N VAL A 146 14.27 -27.86 -47.98
CA VAL A 146 15.15 -27.01 -47.17
C VAL A 146 14.46 -25.68 -46.86
N ALA A 147 13.86 -25.02 -47.85
CA ALA A 147 13.12 -23.77 -47.68
C ALA A 147 11.93 -23.93 -46.71
N LEU A 148 11.19 -25.04 -46.80
CA LEU A 148 10.12 -25.40 -45.87
C LEU A 148 10.67 -25.53 -44.44
N LEU A 149 11.73 -26.31 -44.25
CA LEU A 149 12.37 -26.52 -42.95
C LEU A 149 12.88 -25.21 -42.32
N GLN A 150 13.56 -24.36 -43.09
CA GLN A 150 14.03 -23.06 -42.59
C GLN A 150 12.85 -22.14 -42.21
N SER A 151 11.77 -22.13 -43.00
CA SER A 151 10.59 -21.32 -42.71
C SER A 151 9.84 -21.81 -41.46
N LEU A 152 9.77 -23.13 -41.25
CA LEU A 152 9.26 -23.73 -40.00
C LEU A 152 10.11 -23.36 -38.78
N VAL A 153 11.45 -23.40 -38.91
CA VAL A 153 12.36 -22.99 -37.83
C VAL A 153 12.18 -21.50 -37.50
N LEU A 154 12.00 -20.63 -38.50
CA LEU A 154 11.70 -19.21 -38.27
C LEU A 154 10.35 -19.02 -37.57
N LEU A 155 9.28 -19.74 -37.99
CA LEU A 155 7.97 -19.69 -37.36
C LEU A 155 8.02 -20.09 -35.87
N VAL A 156 8.59 -21.25 -35.56
CA VAL A 156 8.73 -21.76 -34.19
C VAL A 156 9.60 -20.83 -33.36
N SER A 157 10.68 -20.27 -33.95
CA SER A 157 11.50 -19.27 -33.25
C SER A 157 10.72 -18.01 -32.92
N GLY A 158 9.75 -17.57 -33.73
CA GLY A 158 8.92 -16.39 -33.43
C GLY A 158 8.03 -16.58 -32.20
N CYS A 159 7.45 -17.77 -32.04
CA CYS A 159 6.48 -18.07 -30.97
C CYS A 159 7.12 -18.61 -29.68
N PHE A 160 8.43 -18.91 -29.67
CA PHE A 160 9.11 -19.60 -28.57
C PHE A 160 8.89 -18.93 -27.20
N TRP A 161 9.07 -17.62 -27.10
CA TRP A 161 8.89 -16.88 -25.84
C TRP A 161 7.46 -16.87 -25.28
N PHE A 162 6.44 -17.11 -26.10
CA PHE A 162 5.05 -17.25 -25.66
C PHE A 162 4.72 -18.66 -25.12
N HIS A 163 5.39 -19.70 -25.60
CA HIS A 163 5.11 -21.09 -25.20
C HIS A 163 6.08 -21.66 -24.16
N PHE A 164 7.25 -21.02 -23.95
CA PHE A 164 8.22 -21.47 -22.97
C PHE A 164 7.68 -21.30 -21.53
N PRO A 165 7.59 -22.36 -20.68
CA PRO A 165 6.82 -22.31 -19.44
C PRO A 165 7.23 -21.21 -18.43
N LEU A 166 8.53 -20.90 -18.35
CA LEU A 166 9.06 -19.89 -17.43
C LEU A 166 8.74 -18.44 -17.85
N THR A 167 8.41 -18.20 -19.12
CA THR A 167 7.99 -16.88 -19.63
C THR A 167 6.47 -16.82 -19.80
N SER A 168 5.86 -17.86 -20.38
CA SER A 168 4.42 -17.97 -20.65
C SER A 168 3.56 -17.68 -19.41
N SER A 169 3.89 -18.29 -18.27
CA SER A 169 3.15 -18.12 -17.01
C SER A 169 3.11 -16.66 -16.54
N ARG A 170 4.20 -15.91 -16.70
CA ARG A 170 4.27 -14.48 -16.35
C ARG A 170 3.59 -13.58 -17.37
N ILE A 171 3.70 -13.92 -18.66
CA ILE A 171 3.03 -13.18 -19.75
C ILE A 171 1.50 -13.33 -19.64
N GLU A 172 1.00 -14.53 -19.37
CA GLU A 172 -0.42 -14.76 -19.10
C GLU A 172 -0.88 -14.00 -17.84
N HIS A 173 -0.11 -14.05 -16.76
CA HIS A 173 -0.45 -13.31 -15.54
C HIS A 173 -0.49 -11.78 -15.79
N PHE A 174 0.50 -11.23 -16.50
CA PHE A 174 0.52 -9.83 -16.92
C PHE A 174 -0.73 -9.45 -17.72
N LEU A 175 -1.06 -10.23 -18.75
CA LEU A 175 -2.24 -10.00 -19.58
C LEU A 175 -3.54 -10.05 -18.77
N THR A 176 -3.69 -10.99 -17.84
CA THR A 176 -4.90 -11.05 -16.99
C THR A 176 -5.01 -9.89 -15.99
N ILE A 177 -3.89 -9.35 -15.51
CA ILE A 177 -3.89 -8.11 -14.70
C ILE A 177 -4.30 -6.93 -15.58
N LEU A 178 -3.64 -6.77 -16.73
CA LEU A 178 -3.81 -5.64 -17.63
C LEU A 178 -5.26 -5.57 -18.17
N ALA A 179 -5.86 -6.71 -18.53
CA ALA A 179 -7.28 -6.80 -18.87
C ALA A 179 -8.19 -6.34 -17.72
N LYS A 180 -7.95 -6.80 -16.49
CA LYS A 180 -8.72 -6.39 -15.30
C LYS A 180 -8.53 -4.91 -14.95
N CYS A 181 -7.35 -4.34 -15.21
CA CYS A 181 -7.13 -2.90 -15.09
C CYS A 181 -7.95 -2.11 -16.12
N CYS A 182 -8.14 -2.63 -17.33
CA CYS A 182 -9.00 -2.02 -18.35
C CYS A 182 -10.50 -2.14 -18.03
N GLU A 183 -10.93 -3.28 -17.48
CA GLU A 183 -12.33 -3.53 -17.09
C GLU A 183 -12.76 -2.76 -15.82
N SER A 184 -11.82 -2.45 -14.92
CA SER A 184 -12.15 -1.84 -13.62
C SER A 184 -12.71 -0.41 -13.75
N PRO A 185 -13.95 -0.15 -13.26
CA PRO A 185 -14.56 1.20 -13.32
C PRO A 185 -13.80 2.22 -12.47
N TRP A 186 -13.01 1.77 -11.48
CA TRP A 186 -12.13 2.63 -10.68
C TRP A 186 -11.13 3.40 -11.55
N THR A 187 -10.59 2.81 -12.61
CA THR A 187 -9.61 3.50 -13.47
C THR A 187 -10.22 4.72 -14.14
N SER A 188 -11.38 4.55 -14.79
CA SER A 188 -12.11 5.64 -15.43
C SER A 188 -12.45 6.76 -14.43
N ARG A 189 -12.84 6.41 -13.19
CA ARG A 189 -13.10 7.40 -12.13
C ARG A 189 -11.81 8.13 -11.73
N ALA A 190 -10.75 7.43 -11.35
CA ALA A 190 -9.48 8.02 -10.94
C ALA A 190 -8.92 8.96 -12.01
N LEU A 191 -8.90 8.52 -13.28
CA LEU A 191 -8.46 9.32 -14.43
C LEU A 191 -9.34 10.55 -14.68
N SER A 192 -10.66 10.45 -14.47
CA SER A 192 -11.55 11.62 -14.58
C SER A 192 -11.34 12.63 -13.45
N HIS A 193 -10.90 12.18 -12.27
CA HIS A 193 -10.57 13.04 -11.15
C HIS A 193 -9.22 13.74 -11.36
N THR A 194 -8.19 13.05 -11.86
CA THR A 194 -6.92 13.71 -12.18
C THR A 194 -7.10 14.73 -13.30
N ALA A 195 -7.79 14.37 -14.39
CA ALA A 195 -8.10 15.32 -15.48
C ALA A 195 -8.92 16.55 -15.04
N ARG A 196 -9.78 16.43 -14.01
CA ARG A 196 -10.47 17.57 -13.38
C ARG A 196 -9.52 18.42 -12.54
N GLN A 197 -8.62 17.78 -11.80
CA GLN A 197 -7.62 18.45 -10.96
C GLN A 197 -6.59 19.20 -11.82
N ASP A 198 -6.15 18.61 -12.92
CA ASP A 198 -5.27 19.21 -13.93
C ASP A 198 -5.94 20.45 -14.56
N ARG A 199 -7.20 20.35 -14.99
CA ARG A 199 -7.96 21.49 -15.56
C ARG A 199 -8.19 22.62 -14.55
N GLY A 200 -8.32 22.31 -13.26
CA GLY A 200 -8.35 23.31 -12.19
C GLY A 200 -7.00 23.99 -11.98
N ARG A 201 -5.90 23.23 -12.11
CA ARG A 201 -4.53 23.74 -11.99
C ARG A 201 -4.15 24.63 -13.18
N SER A 202 -4.51 24.25 -14.41
CA SER A 202 -4.35 25.11 -15.59
C SER A 202 -5.08 26.43 -15.42
N ARG A 203 -6.35 26.42 -14.97
CA ARG A 203 -7.09 27.65 -14.66
C ARG A 203 -6.45 28.49 -13.56
N ALA A 204 -5.95 27.87 -12.49
CA ALA A 204 -5.24 28.62 -11.44
C ALA A 204 -3.94 29.26 -11.96
N THR A 205 -3.24 28.59 -12.89
CA THR A 205 -2.02 29.12 -13.52
C THR A 205 -2.36 30.25 -14.51
N GLU A 206 -3.46 30.12 -15.25
CA GLU A 206 -4.02 31.18 -16.09
C GLU A 206 -4.48 32.38 -15.24
N GLU A 207 -5.17 32.17 -14.12
CA GLU A 207 -5.60 33.23 -13.19
C GLU A 207 -4.43 33.89 -12.43
N GLU A 208 -3.33 33.17 -12.15
CA GLU A 208 -2.09 33.75 -11.61
C GLU A 208 -1.37 34.60 -12.66
N GLN A 209 -1.21 34.10 -13.90
CA GLN A 209 -0.63 34.88 -15.01
C GLN A 209 -1.48 36.09 -15.40
N GLN A 210 -2.81 35.99 -15.29
CA GLN A 210 -3.72 37.09 -15.59
C GLN A 210 -3.72 38.15 -14.46
N LYS A 211 -3.48 37.76 -13.21
CA LYS A 211 -3.20 38.71 -12.10
C LYS A 211 -1.84 39.36 -12.19
N GLU A 212 -0.79 38.64 -12.59
CA GLU A 212 0.52 39.27 -12.85
C GLU A 212 0.43 40.27 -14.01
N GLY A 213 -0.37 39.98 -15.05
CA GLY A 213 -0.66 40.93 -16.14
C GLY A 213 -1.50 42.15 -15.70
N GLU A 214 -2.54 41.95 -14.89
CA GLU A 214 -3.37 43.06 -14.36
C GLU A 214 -2.57 43.94 -13.37
N GLU A 215 -1.64 43.39 -12.58
CA GLU A 215 -0.72 44.17 -11.73
C GLU A 215 0.39 44.91 -12.50
N GLU A 216 0.72 44.50 -13.73
CA GLU A 216 1.60 45.28 -14.63
C GLU A 216 0.83 46.40 -15.35
N GLU A 217 -0.38 46.17 -15.87
CA GLU A 217 -1.18 47.23 -16.51
C GLU A 217 -1.63 48.33 -15.53
N GLU A 218 -1.96 48.02 -14.26
CA GLU A 218 -2.23 49.06 -13.25
C GLU A 218 -0.99 49.90 -12.87
N ARG A 219 0.24 49.43 -13.18
CA ARG A 219 1.48 50.16 -12.87
C ARG A 219 1.95 51.12 -13.95
N GLU A 220 1.62 50.90 -15.23
CA GLU A 220 1.99 51.85 -16.31
C GLU A 220 1.05 53.06 -16.41
N GLY A 221 -0.16 52.99 -15.84
CA GLY A 221 -1.17 54.05 -15.96
C GLY A 221 -0.95 55.31 -15.11
N ARG A 222 0.03 55.36 -14.20
CA ARG A 222 0.13 56.48 -13.24
C ARG A 222 1.53 56.76 -12.68
N ASN A 223 2.35 57.54 -13.41
CA ASN A 223 3.07 58.73 -12.92
C ASN A 223 4.10 59.23 -13.95
N GLU A 224 3.73 60.21 -14.78
CA GLU A 224 4.70 61.22 -15.20
C GLU A 224 4.77 62.29 -14.10
N ASP A 225 5.83 62.28 -13.27
CA ASP A 225 6.65 63.49 -13.08
C ASP A 225 8.00 63.23 -12.38
N ARG A 226 8.96 64.09 -12.69
CA ARG A 226 10.42 64.00 -12.41
C ARG A 226 10.83 64.51 -11.00
N PRO A 227 12.13 64.61 -10.64
CA PRO A 227 13.25 63.63 -10.67
C PRO A 227 14.08 63.62 -9.35
N GLN A 228 15.03 62.67 -9.15
CA GLN A 228 16.45 62.93 -8.75
C GLN A 228 17.24 61.69 -8.25
N ALA A 229 18.32 61.38 -8.98
CA ALA A 229 19.74 61.34 -8.54
C ALA A 229 20.34 60.30 -7.53
N TYR A 230 21.58 59.93 -7.89
CA TYR A 230 22.72 59.37 -7.13
C TYR A 230 22.90 57.85 -6.91
N LEU A 231 24.13 57.41 -7.26
CA LEU A 231 24.65 56.04 -7.15
C LEU A 231 25.43 55.82 -5.85
N ARG A 232 25.36 54.59 -5.29
CA ARG A 232 26.48 53.61 -5.24
C ARG A 232 26.15 52.37 -4.38
N HIS A 233 26.26 51.18 -5.00
CA HIS A 233 26.94 49.93 -4.59
C HIS A 233 27.16 49.58 -3.08
N PRO A 234 27.19 48.27 -2.68
CA PRO A 234 27.92 47.23 -3.43
C PRO A 234 27.46 45.74 -3.37
N THR A 235 28.24 44.92 -4.10
CA THR A 235 28.54 43.47 -3.93
C THR A 235 27.45 42.41 -4.12
N LEU A 236 27.56 41.71 -5.25
CA LEU A 236 27.23 40.28 -5.40
C LEU A 236 28.45 39.57 -5.99
N SER A 237 28.87 38.45 -5.38
CA SER A 237 30.00 37.62 -5.86
C SER A 237 29.52 36.56 -6.84
N SER A 238 30.17 36.46 -7.99
CA SER A 238 29.92 35.47 -9.04
C SER A 238 30.69 34.17 -8.81
N ALA A 239 30.20 33.06 -9.39
CA ALA A 239 31.04 32.05 -10.05
C ALA A 239 30.19 31.03 -10.85
N SER A 240 30.07 31.22 -12.16
CA SER A 240 29.98 30.11 -13.11
C SER A 240 30.77 30.48 -14.37
N ILE A 241 31.52 29.51 -14.89
CA ILE A 241 32.67 29.75 -15.78
C ILE A 241 32.24 29.81 -17.26
N THR A 242 32.92 30.68 -18.00
CA THR A 242 32.74 30.93 -19.43
C THR A 242 33.26 29.82 -20.34
N ARG A 243 32.69 29.72 -21.56
CA ARG A 243 33.47 29.69 -22.80
C ARG A 243 32.66 30.19 -24.00
N GLN A 244 33.33 30.98 -24.84
CA GLN A 244 32.75 31.74 -25.95
C GLN A 244 32.50 30.87 -27.20
N PRO A 245 31.75 31.41 -28.16
CA PRO A 245 32.27 31.59 -29.52
C PRO A 245 32.44 33.08 -29.85
N SER A 246 33.35 33.39 -30.78
CA SER A 246 33.66 34.76 -31.21
C SER A 246 33.89 34.80 -32.72
N LEU A 247 33.82 36.02 -33.27
CA LEU A 247 34.09 36.41 -34.66
C LEU A 247 32.85 36.19 -35.57
N ASP A 248 32.14 37.25 -35.95
CA ASP A 248 32.51 38.28 -36.95
C ASP A 248 32.28 37.75 -38.37
N SER A 249 31.79 38.51 -39.34
CA SER A 249 31.24 39.88 -39.39
C SER A 249 30.56 40.04 -40.77
N GLY A 250 30.00 41.21 -41.10
CA GLY A 250 29.60 41.52 -42.48
C GLY A 250 28.22 42.13 -42.62
N THR A 251 28.16 43.45 -42.51
CA THR A 251 27.04 44.25 -43.00
C THR A 251 27.00 44.21 -44.54
N ASP A 252 25.82 44.37 -45.14
CA ASP A 252 25.52 45.54 -45.98
C ASP A 252 24.16 45.38 -46.70
N SER A 253 23.22 46.21 -46.30
CA SER A 253 22.11 46.72 -47.12
C SER A 253 22.63 47.96 -47.90
N PRO A 254 21.93 48.60 -48.88
CA PRO A 254 20.48 48.55 -49.14
C PRO A 254 20.07 48.64 -50.64
N LEU A 255 18.74 48.78 -50.89
CA LEU A 255 18.08 49.81 -51.76
C LEU A 255 16.93 49.31 -52.65
N LEU A 256 15.75 49.93 -52.43
CA LEU A 256 14.75 50.44 -53.41
C LEU A 256 14.13 49.50 -54.47
N GLY A 257 12.79 49.58 -54.64
CA GLY A 257 12.17 49.02 -55.87
C GLY A 257 10.64 48.86 -56.00
N ARG A 258 9.84 49.78 -55.44
CA ARG A 258 8.41 50.10 -55.73
C ARG A 258 7.61 49.30 -56.81
N SER A 259 6.38 48.93 -56.43
CA SER A 259 5.09 48.94 -57.19
C SER A 259 4.78 47.96 -58.35
N ASP A 260 3.72 47.17 -58.09
CA ASP A 260 2.51 46.96 -58.90
C ASP A 260 2.41 45.97 -60.10
N SER A 261 1.70 44.87 -59.81
CA SER A 261 0.71 44.18 -60.66
C SER A 261 1.15 43.47 -61.96
N THR A 262 0.98 42.14 -62.01
CA THR A 262 -0.18 41.49 -62.68
C THR A 262 -0.16 39.95 -62.55
N SER A 263 -1.36 39.37 -62.65
CA SER A 263 -1.73 37.94 -62.73
C SER A 263 -0.67 36.90 -63.17
N THR A 264 -0.60 35.75 -62.49
CA THR A 264 -1.35 34.52 -62.88
C THR A 264 -1.14 33.32 -61.95
N ALA A 265 -2.14 32.43 -61.92
CA ALA A 265 -2.06 30.98 -61.64
C ALA A 265 -1.37 30.49 -60.35
N ALA A 266 -2.19 30.19 -59.34
CA ALA A 266 -2.00 29.01 -58.50
C ALA A 266 -3.08 27.97 -58.82
N PRO A 267 -2.74 26.68 -58.94
CA PRO A 267 -3.62 25.60 -58.53
C PRO A 267 -3.00 24.73 -57.42
N PRO A 268 -3.82 24.02 -56.62
CA PRO A 268 -3.47 23.75 -55.22
C PRO A 268 -3.17 22.28 -54.88
N SER A 269 -2.67 22.09 -53.65
CA SER A 269 -2.64 20.81 -52.93
C SER A 269 -4.05 20.19 -52.80
N PRO A 270 -4.23 18.89 -53.05
CA PRO A 270 -5.53 18.25 -52.92
C PRO A 270 -5.82 17.76 -51.49
N CYS A 271 -6.82 18.37 -50.86
CA CYS A 271 -7.66 17.70 -49.86
C CYS A 271 -9.13 17.82 -50.29
N PRO A 272 -9.83 16.69 -50.53
CA PRO A 272 -11.28 16.68 -50.61
C PRO A 272 -11.90 15.96 -49.40
N SER A 273 -12.67 16.70 -48.62
CA SER A 273 -13.64 16.17 -47.67
C SER A 273 -14.99 15.94 -48.35
N THR A 274 -15.74 14.89 -47.99
CA THR A 274 -17.19 14.83 -48.23
C THR A 274 -17.93 14.22 -47.04
N LEU A 275 -18.87 15.01 -46.51
CA LEU A 275 -19.90 14.60 -45.56
C LEU A 275 -21.13 14.05 -46.31
N SER A 276 -21.98 13.31 -45.60
CA SER A 276 -23.43 13.49 -45.75
C SER A 276 -24.20 13.14 -44.48
N ARG A 277 -24.84 14.14 -43.87
CA ARG A 277 -26.08 14.01 -43.08
C ARG A 277 -27.25 14.42 -43.99
N THR A 278 -28.43 13.88 -43.74
CA THR A 278 -29.68 14.33 -44.38
C THR A 278 -30.58 15.07 -43.37
N SER A 279 -30.90 16.34 -43.67
CA SER A 279 -32.20 17.06 -43.49
C SER A 279 -33.00 16.96 -42.17
N SER A 280 -33.68 18.00 -41.67
CA SER A 280 -34.14 19.28 -42.26
C SER A 280 -34.57 20.33 -41.20
N LEU A 281 -34.34 21.64 -41.51
CA LEU A 281 -35.16 22.87 -41.27
C LEU A 281 -36.00 23.05 -39.97
N SER A 282 -36.23 24.23 -39.37
CA SER A 282 -36.18 25.68 -39.76
C SER A 282 -36.50 26.56 -38.51
N SER A 283 -36.33 27.90 -38.41
CA SER A 283 -35.52 28.93 -39.11
C SER A 283 -35.79 30.34 -38.52
N LEU A 284 -34.81 31.26 -38.52
CA LEU A 284 -34.92 32.74 -38.27
C LEU A 284 -35.30 33.16 -36.81
N ALA A 285 -34.92 34.34 -36.26
CA ALA A 285 -34.31 35.58 -36.78
C ALA A 285 -33.38 36.30 -35.76
N PHE A 286 -32.73 37.40 -36.19
CA PHE A 286 -31.83 38.31 -35.43
C PHE A 286 -32.54 39.24 -34.40
N VAL A 287 -31.78 39.81 -33.43
CA VAL A 287 -31.52 41.27 -33.21
C VAL A 287 -30.82 41.52 -31.84
N ASP A 288 -29.68 42.24 -31.84
CA ASP A 288 -29.00 42.93 -30.70
C ASP A 288 -29.21 44.46 -30.83
N PRO A 289 -28.71 45.43 -29.98
CA PRO A 289 -28.00 45.42 -28.67
C PRO A 289 -28.67 46.45 -27.67
N PRO A 290 -28.01 47.24 -26.77
CA PRO A 290 -26.77 47.14 -25.96
C PRO A 290 -26.97 47.29 -24.40
N ALA A 291 -25.85 47.29 -23.64
CA ALA A 291 -25.72 47.33 -22.15
C ALA A 291 -25.84 48.75 -21.51
N PRO A 292 -25.51 49.04 -20.22
CA PRO A 292 -25.12 48.22 -19.02
C PRO A 292 -26.09 48.48 -17.80
N PRO A 293 -25.79 48.31 -16.48
CA PRO A 293 -24.58 47.89 -15.74
C PRO A 293 -24.80 46.87 -14.57
N GLN A 294 -23.97 46.95 -13.51
CA GLN A 294 -23.82 46.10 -12.29
C GLN A 294 -24.62 46.65 -11.08
N PRO A 295 -24.85 45.94 -9.92
CA PRO A 295 -23.86 45.06 -9.23
C PRO A 295 -24.30 43.87 -8.31
N HIS A 296 -23.28 43.17 -7.80
CA HIS A 296 -23.19 42.31 -6.58
C HIS A 296 -23.87 40.92 -6.48
N LEU A 297 -23.05 39.97 -5.97
CA LEU A 297 -23.34 38.65 -5.35
C LEU A 297 -24.32 37.67 -6.05
N CYS A 298 -23.78 36.54 -6.53
CA CYS A 298 -24.15 35.21 -5.98
C CYS A 298 -23.27 34.04 -6.44
N ARG A 299 -23.00 33.13 -5.48
CA ARG A 299 -22.81 31.67 -5.60
C ARG A 299 -22.44 31.08 -6.97
N LEU A 300 -21.22 30.53 -7.06
CA LEU A 300 -20.87 29.50 -8.05
C LEU A 300 -21.85 28.32 -7.94
N ILE A 301 -22.64 28.13 -8.99
CA ILE A 301 -23.47 26.95 -9.23
C ILE A 301 -22.54 25.80 -9.63
N PRO A 302 -22.66 24.59 -9.07
CA PRO A 302 -21.94 23.43 -9.59
C PRO A 302 -22.54 23.04 -10.95
N ASP A 303 -21.73 23.08 -12.01
CA ASP A 303 -22.15 22.67 -13.35
C ASP A 303 -22.79 21.27 -13.33
N THR A 304 -23.98 21.17 -13.93
CA THR A 304 -24.80 19.96 -14.05
C THR A 304 -24.18 18.95 -15.02
N THR A 305 -23.05 18.37 -14.63
CA THR A 305 -22.55 17.13 -15.21
C THR A 305 -23.25 15.94 -14.57
N ARG A 306 -23.64 14.96 -15.39
CA ARG A 306 -24.42 13.77 -14.99
C ARG A 306 -23.84 13.15 -13.71
N PRO A 307 -24.68 12.70 -12.75
CA PRO A 307 -24.17 11.95 -11.60
C PRO A 307 -23.39 10.74 -12.11
N MET A 308 -22.09 10.74 -11.88
CA MET A 308 -21.26 9.58 -12.19
C MET A 308 -21.77 8.41 -11.36
N ALA A 309 -21.88 7.24 -12.00
CA ALA A 309 -22.27 6.02 -11.32
C ALA A 309 -21.42 5.85 -10.06
N SER A 310 -22.09 5.77 -8.91
CA SER A 310 -21.46 5.34 -7.67
C SER A 310 -20.82 3.99 -7.94
N LEU A 311 -19.50 3.84 -7.73
CA LEU A 311 -18.86 2.51 -7.72
C LEU A 311 -19.72 1.59 -6.86
N ASP A 312 -20.02 0.37 -7.27
CA ASP A 312 -20.70 -0.54 -6.36
C ASP A 312 -19.73 -1.05 -5.28
N ARG A 313 -20.28 -1.58 -4.19
CA ARG A 313 -19.46 -2.13 -3.10
C ARG A 313 -18.54 -3.25 -3.60
N SER A 314 -19.04 -4.05 -4.56
CA SER A 314 -18.27 -5.05 -5.29
C SER A 314 -17.01 -4.45 -5.92
N ASP A 315 -17.16 -3.30 -6.57
CA ASP A 315 -16.14 -2.73 -7.45
C ASP A 315 -14.99 -2.13 -6.64
N GLY A 316 -15.30 -1.54 -5.49
CA GLY A 316 -14.30 -1.03 -4.54
C GLY A 316 -13.47 -2.14 -3.90
N GLU A 317 -14.11 -3.27 -3.55
CA GLU A 317 -13.42 -4.46 -3.02
C GLU A 317 -12.62 -5.19 -4.12
N GLN A 318 -13.14 -5.27 -5.34
CA GLN A 318 -12.43 -5.79 -6.52
C GLN A 318 -11.21 -4.93 -6.88
N ALA A 319 -11.34 -3.60 -6.87
CA ALA A 319 -10.22 -2.69 -7.11
C ALA A 319 -9.13 -2.85 -6.04
N ARG A 320 -9.49 -2.95 -4.75
CA ARG A 320 -8.53 -3.22 -3.66
C ARG A 320 -7.80 -4.55 -3.86
N ALA A 321 -8.52 -5.62 -4.22
CA ALA A 321 -7.90 -6.91 -4.53
C ALA A 321 -7.01 -6.86 -5.79
N LEU A 322 -7.29 -5.95 -6.73
CA LEU A 322 -6.46 -5.72 -7.90
C LEU A 322 -5.16 -4.96 -7.56
N PHE A 323 -5.21 -3.90 -6.73
CA PHE A 323 -4.02 -3.23 -6.19
C PHE A 323 -3.05 -4.23 -5.53
N GLU A 324 -3.56 -5.12 -4.67
CA GLU A 324 -2.71 -6.10 -4.00
C GLU A 324 -2.11 -7.14 -4.99
N ARG A 325 -2.89 -7.58 -5.99
CA ARG A 325 -2.39 -8.44 -7.07
C ARG A 325 -1.30 -7.74 -7.90
N VAL A 326 -1.49 -6.47 -8.27
CA VAL A 326 -0.50 -5.67 -8.99
C VAL A 326 0.79 -5.54 -8.18
N ARG A 327 0.70 -5.22 -6.87
CA ARG A 327 1.87 -5.12 -5.98
C ARG A 327 2.65 -6.42 -5.87
N ARG A 328 1.96 -7.56 -5.67
CA ARG A 328 2.59 -8.89 -5.60
C ARG A 328 3.23 -9.29 -6.94
N PHE A 329 2.53 -9.06 -8.05
CA PHE A 329 3.05 -9.35 -9.39
C PHE A 329 4.25 -8.48 -9.75
N ARG A 330 4.23 -7.20 -9.39
CA ARG A 330 5.36 -6.27 -9.54
C ARG A 330 6.61 -6.81 -8.86
N SER A 331 6.52 -7.12 -7.56
CA SER A 331 7.65 -7.67 -6.80
C SER A 331 8.18 -8.98 -7.42
N HIS A 332 7.30 -9.86 -7.90
CA HIS A 332 7.70 -11.09 -8.58
C HIS A 332 8.46 -10.83 -9.90
N CYS A 333 7.98 -9.90 -10.73
CA CYS A 333 8.58 -9.63 -12.04
C CYS A 333 9.82 -8.73 -12.00
N GLU A 334 9.92 -7.79 -11.05
CA GLU A 334 11.12 -6.98 -10.86
C GLU A 334 12.34 -7.84 -10.43
N SER A 335 12.11 -9.01 -9.83
CA SER A 335 13.18 -9.96 -9.46
C SER A 335 13.83 -10.71 -10.64
N SER A 336 13.33 -10.55 -11.87
CA SER A 336 13.69 -11.38 -13.02
C SER A 336 13.93 -10.58 -14.32
N ASP A 337 14.85 -11.07 -15.15
CA ASP A 337 15.14 -10.59 -16.50
C ASP A 337 15.06 -11.70 -17.58
N ILE A 338 14.36 -12.80 -17.28
CA ILE A 338 14.23 -13.99 -18.14
C ILE A 338 13.48 -13.68 -19.45
N ILE A 339 12.39 -12.90 -19.40
CA ILE A 339 11.58 -12.60 -20.59
C ILE A 339 12.41 -11.76 -21.56
N TYR A 340 13.08 -10.72 -21.06
CA TYR A 340 14.00 -9.90 -21.85
C TYR A 340 15.12 -10.74 -22.48
N LYS A 341 15.77 -11.62 -21.69
CA LYS A 341 16.85 -12.50 -22.17
C LYS A 341 16.37 -13.45 -23.29
N VAL A 342 15.22 -14.08 -23.12
CA VAL A 342 14.65 -15.00 -24.12
C VAL A 342 14.30 -14.26 -25.40
N TYR A 343 13.64 -13.10 -25.33
CA TYR A 343 13.28 -12.31 -26.51
C TYR A 343 14.50 -11.74 -27.26
N PHE A 344 15.53 -11.31 -26.54
CA PHE A 344 16.80 -10.88 -27.14
C PHE A 344 17.51 -12.06 -27.84
N ALA A 345 17.69 -13.19 -27.17
CA ALA A 345 18.31 -14.38 -27.75
C ALA A 345 17.54 -14.92 -28.96
N GLN A 346 16.21 -14.88 -28.90
CA GLN A 346 15.31 -15.22 -30.01
C GLN A 346 15.54 -14.30 -31.22
N THR A 347 15.62 -12.98 -31.01
CA THR A 347 15.86 -12.00 -32.08
C THR A 347 17.24 -12.18 -32.71
N VAL A 348 18.29 -12.37 -31.90
CA VAL A 348 19.65 -12.68 -32.38
C VAL A 348 19.67 -13.98 -33.19
N PHE A 349 18.98 -15.03 -32.73
CA PHE A 349 18.87 -16.30 -33.46
C PHE A 349 18.15 -16.14 -34.81
N LYS A 350 17.04 -15.39 -34.87
CA LYS A 350 16.34 -15.07 -36.13
C LYS A 350 17.30 -14.40 -37.13
N VAL A 351 18.03 -13.36 -36.71
CA VAL A 351 18.98 -12.63 -37.56
C VAL A 351 20.12 -13.53 -38.03
N LEU A 352 20.74 -14.31 -37.13
CA LEU A 352 21.80 -15.26 -37.47
C LEU A 352 21.31 -16.32 -38.48
N LYS A 353 20.07 -16.82 -38.32
CA LYS A 353 19.46 -17.77 -39.26
C LYS A 353 19.28 -17.15 -40.65
N VAL A 354 18.85 -15.89 -40.75
CA VAL A 354 18.76 -15.19 -42.04
C VAL A 354 20.13 -15.09 -42.71
N VAL A 355 21.17 -14.68 -41.96
CA VAL A 355 22.55 -14.59 -42.48
C VAL A 355 23.02 -15.95 -43.01
N VAL A 356 22.79 -17.03 -42.26
CA VAL A 356 23.09 -18.40 -42.71
C VAL A 356 22.33 -18.74 -43.99
N ILE A 357 21.01 -18.51 -44.04
CA ILE A 357 20.17 -18.81 -45.21
C ILE A 357 20.70 -18.10 -46.46
N VAL A 358 20.92 -16.78 -46.39
CA VAL A 358 21.46 -16.00 -47.51
C VAL A 358 22.84 -16.52 -47.92
N SER A 359 23.75 -16.75 -46.95
CA SER A 359 25.13 -17.16 -47.23
C SER A 359 25.26 -18.45 -48.04
N TYR A 360 24.38 -19.44 -47.84
CA TYR A 360 24.41 -20.69 -48.63
C TYR A 360 23.51 -20.65 -49.87
N THR A 361 22.39 -19.92 -49.85
CA THR A 361 21.47 -19.90 -51.00
C THR A 361 21.94 -19.00 -52.14
N THR A 362 22.58 -17.86 -51.85
CA THR A 362 23.12 -16.95 -52.88
C THR A 362 24.13 -17.60 -53.83
N PRO A 363 25.19 -18.31 -53.39
CA PRO A 363 26.10 -18.99 -54.31
C PRO A 363 25.44 -20.16 -55.06
N LEU A 364 24.47 -20.85 -54.43
CA LEU A 364 23.76 -21.96 -55.07
C LEU A 364 22.72 -21.51 -56.13
N LEU A 365 22.31 -20.24 -56.15
CA LEU A 365 21.40 -19.68 -57.16
C LEU A 365 21.92 -19.88 -58.59
N GLY A 366 23.24 -19.78 -58.79
CA GLY A 366 23.91 -20.01 -60.08
C GLY A 366 24.03 -21.48 -60.49
N SER A 367 23.75 -22.44 -59.59
CA SER A 367 23.83 -23.88 -59.88
C SER A 367 22.59 -24.44 -60.59
N ILE A 368 21.48 -23.70 -60.61
CA ILE A 368 20.21 -24.12 -61.24
C ILE A 368 20.24 -23.74 -62.73
N THR A 369 20.72 -24.65 -63.57
CA THR A 369 20.78 -24.48 -65.04
C THR A 369 19.69 -25.30 -65.74
N PHE A 370 19.36 -24.93 -66.98
CA PHE A 370 18.32 -25.62 -67.78
C PHE A 370 18.85 -26.92 -68.43
N ASN A 371 20.11 -26.92 -68.88
CA ASN A 371 20.79 -28.08 -69.47
C ASN A 371 21.89 -28.58 -68.52
N HIS A 372 22.11 -29.88 -68.52
CA HIS A 372 23.19 -30.59 -67.82
C HIS A 372 23.77 -31.67 -68.74
N ILE A 373 25.09 -31.87 -68.71
CA ILE A 373 25.74 -32.99 -69.42
C ILE A 373 25.97 -34.12 -68.42
N CYS A 374 25.43 -35.30 -68.73
CA CYS A 374 25.51 -36.50 -67.93
C CYS A 374 26.41 -37.55 -68.60
N GLN A 375 27.29 -38.19 -67.84
CA GLN A 375 28.18 -39.26 -68.30
C GLN A 375 27.99 -40.52 -67.42
N PRO A 376 26.91 -41.29 -67.64
CA PRO A 376 26.59 -42.43 -66.78
C PRO A 376 27.58 -43.58 -67.00
N LEU A 377 27.99 -44.27 -65.94
CA LEU A 377 28.90 -45.43 -66.03
C LEU A 377 28.32 -46.60 -66.84
N SER A 378 27.00 -46.64 -67.08
CA SER A 378 26.27 -47.73 -67.74
C SER A 378 26.44 -47.77 -69.27
N HIS A 379 27.63 -47.48 -69.80
CA HIS A 379 27.90 -47.43 -71.25
C HIS A 379 27.55 -48.75 -71.97
N ALA A 380 27.73 -49.89 -71.29
CA ALA A 380 27.40 -51.22 -71.81
C ALA A 380 25.89 -51.47 -72.04
N LEU A 381 25.01 -50.71 -71.38
CA LEU A 381 23.55 -50.87 -71.48
C LEU A 381 22.93 -49.99 -72.57
N THR A 382 23.60 -48.90 -72.97
CA THR A 382 23.02 -47.84 -73.81
C THR A 382 23.87 -47.49 -75.04
N GLY A 383 25.14 -47.88 -75.10
CA GLY A 383 26.02 -47.64 -76.25
C GLY A 383 26.53 -46.20 -76.42
N TYR A 384 26.06 -45.23 -75.62
CA TYR A 384 26.54 -43.84 -75.62
C TYR A 384 27.30 -43.51 -74.34
N ARG A 385 28.21 -42.52 -74.40
CA ARG A 385 29.06 -42.09 -73.26
C ARG A 385 28.60 -40.79 -72.60
N ALA A 386 27.88 -39.93 -73.32
CA ALA A 386 27.42 -38.65 -72.83
C ALA A 386 25.98 -38.40 -73.31
N PHE A 387 25.19 -37.80 -72.44
CA PHE A 387 23.80 -37.41 -72.69
C PHE A 387 23.61 -35.94 -72.28
N GLU A 388 22.91 -35.16 -73.10
CA GLU A 388 22.44 -33.84 -72.72
C GLU A 388 21.05 -33.98 -72.09
N CYS A 389 20.90 -33.49 -70.87
CA CYS A 389 19.72 -33.61 -70.04
C CYS A 389 19.10 -32.23 -69.79
N THR A 390 17.79 -32.11 -70.04
CA THR A 390 17.03 -30.88 -69.83
C THR A 390 16.18 -30.97 -68.57
N HIS A 391 16.21 -29.95 -67.71
CA HIS A 391 15.39 -29.85 -66.51
C HIS A 391 14.27 -28.82 -66.68
N ALA A 392 13.06 -29.29 -66.99
CA ALA A 392 11.93 -28.43 -67.32
C ALA A 392 11.50 -27.49 -66.18
N LEU A 393 11.76 -27.86 -64.92
CA LEU A 393 11.43 -27.04 -63.75
C LEU A 393 12.48 -26.00 -63.37
N ALA A 394 13.71 -26.07 -63.91
CA ALA A 394 14.83 -25.20 -63.51
C ALA A 394 14.48 -23.71 -63.54
N SER A 395 13.85 -23.23 -64.61
CA SER A 395 13.46 -21.81 -64.73
C SER A 395 12.39 -21.39 -63.72
N VAL A 396 11.48 -22.28 -63.33
CA VAL A 396 10.43 -21.98 -62.35
C VAL A 396 11.00 -22.02 -60.94
N LEU A 397 11.81 -23.03 -60.62
CA LEU A 397 12.50 -23.15 -59.34
C LEU A 397 13.46 -21.98 -59.10
N HIS A 398 14.22 -21.53 -60.11
CA HIS A 398 15.07 -20.35 -60.02
C HIS A 398 14.26 -19.08 -59.69
N LYS A 399 13.12 -18.85 -60.35
CA LYS A 399 12.23 -17.71 -60.05
C LYS A 399 11.64 -17.79 -58.63
N LEU A 400 11.19 -18.96 -58.20
CA LEU A 400 10.67 -19.17 -56.84
C LEU A 400 11.75 -19.00 -55.76
N LEU A 401 12.99 -19.40 -56.03
CA LEU A 401 14.15 -19.17 -55.17
C LEU A 401 14.52 -17.70 -55.06
N VAL A 402 14.47 -16.93 -56.16
CA VAL A 402 14.67 -15.47 -56.11
C VAL A 402 13.57 -14.80 -55.27
N VAL A 403 12.30 -15.18 -55.45
CA VAL A 403 11.19 -14.69 -54.61
C VAL A 403 11.42 -15.04 -53.13
N TYR A 404 11.82 -16.28 -52.83
CA TYR A 404 12.14 -16.72 -51.47
C TYR A 404 13.28 -15.90 -50.86
N LEU A 405 14.35 -15.63 -51.61
CA LEU A 405 15.48 -14.79 -51.20
C LEU A 405 15.05 -13.35 -50.90
N CYS A 406 14.17 -12.75 -51.71
CA CYS A 406 13.63 -11.42 -51.46
C CYS A 406 12.82 -11.37 -50.14
N LEU A 407 12.03 -12.41 -49.85
CA LEU A 407 11.26 -12.50 -48.60
C LEU A 407 12.17 -12.69 -47.37
N VAL A 408 13.19 -13.54 -47.48
CA VAL A 408 14.23 -13.72 -46.46
C VAL A 408 14.99 -12.42 -46.20
N GLY A 409 15.31 -11.66 -47.25
CA GLY A 409 15.97 -10.35 -47.14
C GLY A 409 15.11 -9.32 -46.41
N LEU A 410 13.82 -9.23 -46.75
CA LEU A 410 12.87 -8.32 -46.09
C LEU A 410 12.69 -8.68 -44.60
N PHE A 411 12.56 -9.98 -44.29
CA PHE A 411 12.54 -10.48 -42.92
C PHE A 411 13.84 -10.14 -42.18
N GLY A 412 15.00 -10.26 -42.85
CA GLY A 412 16.30 -9.85 -42.31
C GLY A 412 16.37 -8.38 -41.91
N LEU A 413 15.89 -7.48 -42.76
CA LEU A 413 15.88 -6.03 -42.49
C LEU A 413 15.03 -5.68 -41.25
N LEU A 414 13.86 -6.30 -41.10
CA LEU A 414 13.00 -6.14 -39.93
C LEU A 414 13.62 -6.73 -38.66
N GLY A 415 14.36 -7.84 -38.77
CA GLY A 415 15.09 -8.44 -37.65
C GLY A 415 16.28 -7.59 -37.19
N LEU A 416 16.96 -6.90 -38.13
CA LEU A 416 17.99 -5.91 -37.80
C LEU A 416 17.39 -4.65 -37.17
N TYR A 417 16.22 -4.20 -37.66
CA TYR A 417 15.48 -3.09 -37.04
C TYR A 417 15.07 -3.42 -35.60
N SER A 418 14.47 -4.59 -35.35
CA SER A 418 14.07 -4.98 -33.98
C SER A 418 15.28 -5.17 -33.06
N LEU A 419 16.38 -5.76 -33.54
CA LEU A 419 17.62 -5.86 -32.79
C LEU A 419 18.21 -4.49 -32.45
N SER A 420 18.19 -3.54 -33.40
CA SER A 420 18.64 -2.16 -33.17
C SER A 420 17.79 -1.43 -32.14
N TRP A 421 16.45 -1.60 -32.19
CA TRP A 421 15.52 -1.05 -31.20
C TRP A 421 15.79 -1.59 -29.78
N ILE A 422 16.03 -2.90 -29.64
CA ILE A 422 16.38 -3.54 -28.35
C ILE A 422 17.72 -3.04 -27.80
N CYS A 423 18.68 -2.69 -28.67
CA CYS A 423 20.01 -2.23 -28.25
C CYS A 423 20.07 -0.72 -27.96
N HIS A 424 19.32 0.10 -28.71
CA HIS A 424 19.29 1.56 -28.51
C HIS A 424 18.44 2.00 -27.32
N LYS A 425 17.30 1.34 -27.06
CA LYS A 425 16.46 1.66 -25.91
C LYS A 425 16.87 0.85 -24.68
N SER A 426 16.94 1.50 -23.52
CA SER A 426 17.19 0.86 -22.23
C SER A 426 15.94 0.12 -21.69
N LEU A 427 15.46 -0.90 -22.41
CA LEU A 427 14.19 -1.60 -22.16
C LEU A 427 14.07 -2.28 -20.77
N ARG A 428 15.15 -2.32 -19.98
CA ARG A 428 15.17 -2.81 -18.59
C ARG A 428 14.71 -1.77 -17.56
N LYS A 429 14.50 -0.51 -17.96
CA LYS A 429 13.92 0.55 -17.14
C LYS A 429 12.75 1.17 -17.89
N TYR A 430 11.64 1.38 -17.20
CA TYR A 430 10.49 2.11 -17.72
C TYR A 430 10.14 3.21 -16.73
N SER A 431 10.30 4.46 -17.17
CA SER A 431 9.97 5.66 -16.42
C SER A 431 8.76 6.35 -17.06
N PHE A 432 7.78 6.72 -16.24
CA PHE A 432 6.52 7.32 -16.69
C PHE A 432 6.66 8.81 -17.05
N GLN A 433 7.74 9.23 -17.73
CA GLN A 433 8.08 10.64 -17.95
C GLN A 433 6.95 11.45 -18.59
N CYS A 434 6.35 10.97 -19.68
CA CYS A 434 5.20 11.63 -20.34
C CYS A 434 3.98 11.80 -19.39
N LEU A 435 3.86 10.97 -18.36
CA LEU A 435 2.82 11.03 -17.32
C LEU A 435 3.19 11.98 -16.15
N HIS A 436 4.48 12.18 -15.88
CA HIS A 436 4.94 13.26 -15.00
C HIS A 436 4.81 14.63 -15.69
N ASP A 437 5.14 14.73 -16.97
CA ASP A 437 5.05 15.96 -17.78
C ASP A 437 3.60 16.46 -17.95
N THR A 438 2.64 15.53 -17.95
CA THR A 438 1.20 15.86 -17.97
C THR A 438 0.61 16.11 -16.58
N GLY A 439 1.41 16.07 -15.50
CA GLY A 439 1.02 16.42 -14.12
C GLY A 439 0.06 15.45 -13.41
N SER A 440 -0.54 14.50 -14.14
CA SER A 440 -1.75 13.80 -13.69
C SER A 440 -1.53 12.85 -12.51
N MET A 441 -0.34 12.26 -12.35
CA MET A 441 0.06 11.51 -11.13
C MET A 441 1.59 11.49 -10.96
N LEU A 442 2.11 12.29 -10.01
CA LEU A 442 3.56 12.43 -9.77
C LEU A 442 4.19 11.29 -8.95
N ASP A 443 3.39 10.39 -8.37
CA ASP A 443 3.83 9.39 -7.38
C ASP A 443 3.98 7.97 -7.96
N VAL A 444 3.94 7.80 -9.28
CA VAL A 444 4.08 6.49 -9.92
C VAL A 444 5.56 6.06 -9.91
N PRO A 445 5.91 4.91 -9.32
CA PRO A 445 7.30 4.47 -9.22
C PRO A 445 7.83 3.93 -10.55
N ASP A 446 9.11 4.22 -10.85
CA ASP A 446 9.84 3.61 -11.96
C ASP A 446 9.84 2.08 -11.88
N LEU A 447 9.68 1.43 -13.04
CA LEU A 447 9.63 -0.02 -13.17
C LEU A 447 10.94 -0.57 -13.73
N CYS A 448 11.30 -1.78 -13.31
CA CYS A 448 12.55 -2.45 -13.69
C CYS A 448 12.34 -3.85 -14.31
N ASN A 449 13.37 -4.30 -15.02
CA ASN A 449 13.57 -5.66 -15.54
C ASN A 449 12.40 -6.20 -16.39
N ASP A 450 11.93 -7.44 -16.17
CA ASP A 450 10.92 -8.08 -17.03
C ASP A 450 9.61 -7.27 -17.10
N LEU A 451 9.20 -6.60 -16.01
CA LEU A 451 7.98 -5.77 -16.01
C LEU A 451 8.15 -4.50 -16.87
N ALA A 452 9.31 -3.85 -16.80
CA ALA A 452 9.63 -2.71 -17.66
C ALA A 452 9.62 -3.10 -19.14
N PHE A 453 10.21 -4.26 -19.47
CA PHE A 453 10.21 -4.78 -20.83
C PHE A 453 8.79 -5.08 -21.35
N LEU A 454 7.97 -5.79 -20.55
CA LEU A 454 6.58 -6.07 -20.91
C LEU A 454 5.75 -4.80 -21.12
N LEU A 455 5.99 -3.76 -20.32
CA LEU A 455 5.27 -2.48 -20.46
C LEU A 455 5.74 -1.70 -21.69
N HIS A 456 7.04 -1.67 -22.01
CA HIS A 456 7.55 -1.14 -23.28
C HIS A 456 6.91 -1.85 -24.48
N MET A 457 6.72 -3.18 -24.42
CA MET A 457 6.08 -3.93 -25.51
C MET A 457 4.58 -3.61 -25.65
N ALA A 458 3.87 -3.39 -24.54
CA ALA A 458 2.45 -2.99 -24.54
C ALA A 458 2.26 -1.52 -24.98
N ASP A 459 3.17 -0.62 -24.62
CA ASP A 459 3.16 0.79 -25.03
C ASP A 459 3.32 0.97 -26.55
N GLN A 460 4.12 0.10 -27.20
CA GLN A 460 4.20 0.06 -28.67
C GLN A 460 2.92 -0.48 -29.36
N TYR A 461 1.95 -1.01 -28.60
CA TYR A 461 0.65 -1.44 -29.10
C TYR A 461 -0.44 -0.38 -28.81
N ASP A 462 -0.58 0.05 -27.55
CA ASP A 462 -1.50 1.12 -27.14
C ASP A 462 -1.03 1.78 -25.81
N PRO A 463 -0.67 3.08 -25.81
CA PRO A 463 -0.22 3.79 -24.62
C PRO A 463 -1.31 3.93 -23.53
N LEU A 464 -2.61 3.81 -23.88
CA LEU A 464 -3.70 3.87 -22.91
C LEU A 464 -3.65 2.70 -21.91
N LEU A 465 -3.04 1.58 -22.29
CA LEU A 465 -2.85 0.42 -21.41
C LEU A 465 -1.87 0.76 -20.27
N ALA A 466 -0.76 1.43 -20.58
CA ALA A 466 0.20 1.89 -19.59
C ALA A 466 -0.41 2.96 -18.66
N HIS A 467 -1.22 3.86 -19.21
CA HIS A 467 -1.92 4.90 -18.44
C HIS A 467 -3.00 4.34 -17.50
N ARG A 468 -3.66 3.22 -17.86
CA ARG A 468 -4.60 2.53 -16.96
C ARG A 468 -3.89 1.68 -15.90
N LEU A 469 -2.75 1.10 -16.23
CA LEU A 469 -1.94 0.35 -15.26
C LEU A 469 -1.29 1.28 -14.22
N SER A 470 -0.86 2.49 -14.61
CA SER A 470 -0.24 3.46 -13.69
C SER A 470 -1.17 3.84 -12.52
N VAL A 471 -2.49 3.90 -12.76
CA VAL A 471 -3.51 4.09 -11.70
C VAL A 471 -3.39 3.04 -10.59
N PHE A 472 -3.06 1.78 -10.90
CA PHE A 472 -2.89 0.72 -9.90
C PHE A 472 -1.46 0.59 -9.36
N LEU A 473 -0.52 1.39 -9.87
CA LEU A 473 0.86 1.48 -9.38
C LEU A 473 1.09 2.70 -8.46
N SER A 474 0.20 3.71 -8.51
CA SER A 474 0.26 4.88 -7.63
C SER A 474 -0.19 4.54 -6.19
N PRO A 475 0.55 4.98 -5.15
CA PRO A 475 0.12 4.83 -3.76
C PRO A 475 -1.02 5.81 -3.41
N VAL A 476 -1.09 6.98 -4.06
CA VAL A 476 -2.10 8.02 -3.77
C VAL A 476 -3.48 7.65 -4.30
N SER A 477 -3.56 6.89 -5.40
CA SER A 477 -4.83 6.32 -5.86
C SER A 477 -5.34 5.22 -4.92
N GLU A 478 -4.44 4.46 -4.28
CA GLU A 478 -4.78 3.46 -3.28
C GLU A 478 -5.32 4.10 -1.99
N THR A 479 -4.69 5.17 -1.48
CA THR A 479 -5.22 5.90 -0.31
C THR A 479 -6.59 6.52 -0.61
N ARG A 480 -6.76 7.17 -1.78
CA ARG A 480 -8.07 7.69 -2.22
C ARG A 480 -9.14 6.60 -2.33
N LEU A 481 -8.80 5.41 -2.82
CA LEU A 481 -9.72 4.27 -2.84
C LEU A 481 -10.11 3.82 -1.42
N LEU A 482 -9.18 3.84 -0.48
CA LEU A 482 -9.45 3.48 0.92
C LEU A 482 -10.33 4.53 1.60
N GLU A 483 -10.10 5.83 1.35
CA GLU A 483 -10.92 6.94 1.83
C GLU A 483 -12.38 6.84 1.34
N GLU A 484 -12.62 6.71 0.02
CA GLU A 484 -13.98 6.54 -0.51
C GLU A 484 -14.66 5.27 0.04
N ASN A 485 -13.92 4.18 0.21
CA ASN A 485 -14.45 2.95 0.81
C ASN A 485 -14.80 3.12 2.29
N LEU A 486 -14.05 3.94 3.04
CA LEU A 486 -14.32 4.24 4.45
C LEU A 486 -15.56 5.14 4.58
N GLU A 487 -15.65 6.23 3.81
CA GLU A 487 -16.82 7.11 3.79
C GLU A 487 -18.14 6.33 3.59
N ARG A 488 -18.14 5.40 2.64
CA ARG A 488 -19.31 4.57 2.33
C ARG A 488 -19.63 3.52 3.39
N ARG A 489 -18.61 2.95 4.05
CA ARG A 489 -18.80 2.00 5.16
C ARG A 489 -19.24 2.70 6.44
N TRP A 490 -18.84 3.96 6.63
CA TRP A 490 -18.96 4.76 7.84
C TRP A 490 -19.70 6.08 7.56
N GLY A 491 -20.87 5.97 6.93
CA GLY A 491 -21.76 7.12 6.74
C GLY A 491 -22.27 7.69 8.07
N VAL A 492 -22.70 8.96 8.04
CA VAL A 492 -23.15 9.73 9.21
C VAL A 492 -24.23 9.01 10.03
N GLU A 493 -25.18 8.35 9.38
CA GLU A 493 -26.26 7.59 10.04
C GLU A 493 -25.72 6.41 10.86
N ARG A 494 -24.73 5.69 10.33
CA ARG A 494 -24.11 4.55 11.02
C ARG A 494 -23.24 4.99 12.20
N LEU A 495 -22.55 6.13 12.06
CA LEU A 495 -21.80 6.70 13.18
C LEU A 495 -22.77 7.17 14.29
N ARG A 496 -23.91 7.79 13.93
CA ARG A 496 -24.97 8.16 14.88
C ARG A 496 -25.66 6.97 15.54
N SER A 497 -25.79 5.81 14.88
CA SER A 497 -26.32 4.61 15.54
C SER A 497 -25.32 3.95 16.49
N MET A 498 -24.04 4.32 16.42
CA MET A 498 -22.97 3.87 17.32
C MET A 498 -22.61 4.89 18.41
N THR A 499 -23.16 6.12 18.39
CA THR A 499 -23.00 7.05 19.52
C THR A 499 -23.82 6.55 20.70
N THR A 500 -23.19 6.46 21.88
CA THR A 500 -23.84 6.11 23.14
C THR A 500 -23.78 7.30 24.11
N CYS A 501 -24.54 7.24 25.20
CA CYS A 501 -24.43 8.23 26.27
C CYS A 501 -23.71 7.62 27.48
N ASP A 502 -22.71 8.33 28.00
CA ASP A 502 -22.06 8.02 29.28
C ASP A 502 -23.06 8.19 30.45
N PRO A 503 -22.78 7.64 31.65
CA PRO A 503 -23.64 7.82 32.83
C PRO A 503 -23.78 9.28 33.29
N GLN A 504 -22.89 10.19 32.87
CA GLN A 504 -23.07 11.65 33.07
C GLN A 504 -23.93 12.32 31.97
N GLY A 505 -24.52 11.56 31.04
CA GLY A 505 -25.36 12.07 29.95
C GLY A 505 -24.60 12.57 28.71
N ARG A 506 -23.28 12.40 28.67
CA ARG A 506 -22.39 12.91 27.61
C ARG A 506 -22.38 12.00 26.39
N THR A 507 -22.34 12.57 25.19
CA THR A 507 -22.31 11.84 23.92
C THR A 507 -20.91 11.30 23.64
N GLN A 508 -20.79 9.98 23.53
CA GLN A 508 -19.53 9.30 23.22
C GLN A 508 -19.60 8.44 21.96
N LEU A 509 -18.45 8.30 21.29
CA LEU A 509 -18.27 7.41 20.14
C LEU A 509 -16.94 6.67 20.28
N GLN A 510 -16.97 5.34 20.15
CA GLN A 510 -15.78 4.49 20.12
C GLN A 510 -15.58 3.91 18.72
N LEU A 511 -14.38 4.11 18.16
CA LEU A 511 -13.94 3.58 16.88
C LEU A 511 -12.73 2.67 17.10
N VAL A 512 -12.84 1.41 16.66
CA VAL A 512 -11.85 0.35 16.93
C VAL A 512 -11.32 -0.22 15.61
N ALA A 513 -10.00 -0.41 15.52
CA ALA A 513 -9.31 -1.12 14.44
C ALA A 513 -9.61 -0.60 13.01
N LEU A 514 -9.73 0.72 12.87
CA LEU A 514 -9.83 1.37 11.55
C LEU A 514 -8.46 1.67 10.96
N SER A 515 -8.34 1.60 9.63
CA SER A 515 -7.10 1.96 8.92
C SER A 515 -6.82 3.47 8.93
N SER A 516 -7.87 4.29 8.92
CA SER A 516 -7.82 5.75 9.07
C SER A 516 -9.20 6.25 9.52
N LEU A 517 -9.30 7.54 9.90
CA LEU A 517 -10.53 8.13 10.41
C LEU A 517 -11.51 8.46 9.26
N PRO A 518 -12.79 8.08 9.36
CA PRO A 518 -13.79 8.38 8.33
C PRO A 518 -14.17 9.87 8.40
N PRO A 519 -14.13 10.65 7.31
CA PRO A 519 -14.35 12.10 7.38
C PRO A 519 -15.80 12.49 7.77
N ALA A 520 -16.76 11.58 7.59
CA ALA A 520 -18.10 11.69 8.12
C ALA A 520 -18.15 11.89 9.66
N LEU A 521 -17.13 11.42 10.40
CA LEU A 521 -16.96 11.67 11.84
C LEU A 521 -17.01 13.16 12.18
N PHE A 522 -16.32 13.98 11.40
CA PHE A 522 -16.18 15.41 11.66
C PHE A 522 -17.48 16.20 11.39
N THR A 523 -18.54 15.55 10.88
CA THR A 523 -19.89 16.15 10.78
C THR A 523 -20.70 16.04 12.09
N LEU A 524 -20.21 15.28 13.07
CA LEU A 524 -20.91 15.04 14.34
C LEU A 524 -20.64 16.15 15.36
N GLY A 525 -21.20 17.33 15.10
CA GLY A 525 -21.02 18.53 15.96
C GLY A 525 -21.39 18.35 17.43
N GLN A 526 -22.31 17.40 17.73
CA GLN A 526 -22.83 17.13 19.08
C GLN A 526 -21.97 16.16 19.91
N LEU A 527 -20.85 15.64 19.39
CA LEU A 527 -20.03 14.67 20.11
C LEU A 527 -19.14 15.36 21.16
N GLU A 528 -19.22 14.92 22.42
CA GLU A 528 -18.38 15.44 23.51
C GLU A 528 -17.12 14.61 23.76
N VAL A 529 -17.23 13.28 23.58
CA VAL A 529 -16.19 12.29 23.89
C VAL A 529 -15.86 11.44 22.67
N LEU A 530 -14.60 11.45 22.21
CA LEU A 530 -14.13 10.61 21.10
C LEU A 530 -13.12 9.58 21.60
N LYS A 531 -13.42 8.28 21.42
CA LYS A 531 -12.54 7.16 21.79
C LYS A 531 -12.03 6.46 20.53
N LEU A 532 -10.72 6.48 20.31
CA LEU A 532 -10.04 5.89 19.16
C LEU A 532 -9.13 4.76 19.63
N GLU A 533 -9.24 3.58 19.02
CA GLU A 533 -8.55 2.38 19.47
C GLU A 533 -7.92 1.60 18.30
N LEU A 534 -6.62 1.29 18.44
CA LEU A 534 -5.83 0.51 17.46
C LEU A 534 -5.82 1.11 16.03
N ILE A 535 -5.70 2.43 15.91
CA ILE A 535 -5.63 3.15 14.62
C ILE A 535 -4.18 3.61 14.36
N THR A 536 -3.57 3.09 13.28
CA THR A 536 -2.14 3.25 12.99
C THR A 536 -1.76 4.50 12.17
N ASP A 537 -2.71 5.17 11.53
CA ASP A 537 -2.50 6.46 10.85
C ASP A 537 -3.74 7.35 11.04
N ALA A 538 -3.95 7.77 12.29
CA ALA A 538 -5.08 8.62 12.68
C ALA A 538 -4.78 10.08 12.31
N LYS A 539 -5.08 10.46 11.06
CA LYS A 539 -5.01 11.85 10.60
C LYS A 539 -6.23 12.64 11.09
N LEU A 540 -5.99 13.69 11.86
CA LEU A 540 -7.00 14.63 12.36
C LEU A 540 -6.93 15.91 11.50
N PRO A 541 -7.79 16.03 10.45
CA PRO A 541 -7.80 17.17 9.55
C PRO A 541 -8.46 18.39 10.19
N SER A 542 -8.22 19.55 9.60
CA SER A 542 -8.86 20.83 9.91
C SER A 542 -10.39 20.78 10.07
N GLN A 543 -11.07 19.82 9.42
CA GLN A 543 -12.51 19.55 9.57
C GLN A 543 -12.96 19.29 11.02
N ILE A 544 -12.06 18.90 11.93
CA ILE A 544 -12.38 18.70 13.36
C ILE A 544 -12.96 19.96 14.02
N SER A 545 -12.71 21.16 13.47
CA SER A 545 -13.33 22.41 13.94
C SER A 545 -14.86 22.41 13.91
N ASN A 546 -15.47 21.54 13.12
CA ASN A 546 -16.92 21.34 13.07
C ASN A 546 -17.47 20.63 14.33
N MET A 547 -16.62 19.91 15.08
CA MET A 547 -17.00 19.16 16.28
C MET A 547 -17.03 20.06 17.51
N THR A 548 -17.85 21.10 17.49
CA THR A 548 -17.82 22.21 18.47
C THR A 548 -18.01 21.77 19.93
N SER A 549 -18.71 20.65 20.19
CA SER A 549 -18.89 20.10 21.55
C SER A 549 -17.74 19.24 22.06
N LEU A 550 -16.73 18.89 21.24
CA LEU A 550 -15.66 17.96 21.62
C LEU A 550 -14.81 18.54 22.78
N ARG A 551 -14.75 17.79 23.90
CA ARG A 551 -13.98 18.13 25.11
C ARG A 551 -13.01 17.05 25.52
N GLU A 552 -13.33 15.78 25.25
CA GLU A 552 -12.54 14.62 25.68
C GLU A 552 -12.09 13.78 24.48
N LEU A 553 -10.81 13.43 24.46
CA LEU A 553 -10.21 12.56 23.45
C LEU A 553 -9.48 11.40 24.14
N HIS A 554 -9.74 10.18 23.69
CA HIS A 554 -9.02 8.99 24.15
C HIS A 554 -8.32 8.34 22.96
N LEU A 555 -7.00 8.16 23.06
CA LEU A 555 -6.15 7.52 22.06
C LEU A 555 -5.58 6.23 22.65
N TYR A 556 -6.27 5.11 22.41
CA TYR A 556 -5.86 3.78 22.85
C TYR A 556 -4.95 3.13 21.79
N HIS A 557 -3.64 3.08 22.05
CA HIS A 557 -2.62 2.54 21.14
C HIS A 557 -2.70 3.13 19.71
N CYS A 558 -2.99 4.43 19.60
CA CYS A 558 -3.16 5.14 18.33
C CYS A 558 -1.99 6.10 18.03
N THR A 559 -1.52 6.09 16.78
CA THR A 559 -0.59 7.10 16.24
C THR A 559 -1.38 8.20 15.54
N ALA A 560 -1.49 9.37 16.19
CA ALA A 560 -2.31 10.48 15.72
C ALA A 560 -1.49 11.66 15.19
N ALA A 561 -1.67 11.99 13.91
CA ALA A 561 -1.11 13.16 13.25
C ALA A 561 -2.18 14.25 13.12
N VAL A 562 -1.86 15.48 13.51
CA VAL A 562 -2.82 16.61 13.54
C VAL A 562 -2.36 17.68 12.55
N GLU A 563 -3.27 18.14 11.68
CA GLU A 563 -3.00 19.28 10.80
C GLU A 563 -2.86 20.59 11.60
N PRO A 564 -2.04 21.57 11.16
CA PRO A 564 -1.87 22.85 11.89
C PRO A 564 -3.18 23.59 12.18
N GLY A 565 -4.16 23.54 11.25
CA GLY A 565 -5.50 24.13 11.47
C GLY A 565 -6.34 23.39 12.51
N ALA A 566 -6.23 22.05 12.58
CA ALA A 566 -6.87 21.23 13.60
C ALA A 566 -6.24 21.44 14.98
N LEU A 567 -4.93 21.69 15.03
CA LEU A 567 -4.19 21.88 16.27
C LEU A 567 -4.68 23.11 17.05
N HIS A 568 -4.95 24.23 16.37
CA HIS A 568 -5.47 25.43 17.02
C HIS A 568 -6.81 25.16 17.72
N PHE A 569 -7.72 24.42 17.07
CA PHE A 569 -9.00 24.05 17.66
C PHE A 569 -8.83 23.17 18.92
N LEU A 570 -7.99 22.13 18.83
CA LEU A 570 -7.71 21.24 19.96
C LEU A 570 -7.01 21.96 21.12
N GLN A 571 -6.11 22.92 20.84
CA GLN A 571 -5.41 23.69 21.87
C GLN A 571 -6.33 24.54 22.75
N GLU A 572 -7.49 24.96 22.24
CA GLU A 572 -8.46 25.80 22.96
C GLU A 572 -9.64 25.03 23.56
N ARG A 573 -10.05 23.92 22.94
CA ARG A 573 -11.29 23.20 23.28
C ARG A 573 -11.10 21.90 24.07
N LEU A 574 -9.94 21.25 23.95
CA LEU A 574 -9.74 19.95 24.60
C LEU A 574 -9.44 20.12 26.09
N GLU A 575 -10.35 19.62 26.93
CA GLU A 575 -10.26 19.69 28.40
C GLU A 575 -9.62 18.43 28.99
N VAL A 576 -9.91 17.25 28.41
CA VAL A 576 -9.44 15.94 28.90
C VAL A 576 -8.78 15.13 27.78
N LEU A 577 -7.64 14.51 28.08
CA LEU A 577 -6.93 13.62 27.15
C LEU A 577 -6.51 12.32 27.84
N HIS A 578 -6.96 11.19 27.31
CA HIS A 578 -6.48 9.86 27.68
C HIS A 578 -5.55 9.31 26.59
N LEU A 579 -4.37 8.82 26.99
CA LEU A 579 -3.39 8.20 26.11
C LEU A 579 -3.04 6.81 26.63
N THR A 580 -3.07 5.81 25.76
CA THR A 580 -2.45 4.51 26.01
C THR A 580 -1.44 4.20 24.91
N PHE A 581 -0.23 3.82 25.30
CA PHE A 581 0.89 3.62 24.38
C PHE A 581 1.76 2.45 24.85
N THR A 582 2.46 1.82 23.92
CA THR A 582 3.43 0.77 24.25
C THR A 582 4.81 1.35 24.60
N GLN A 583 5.17 2.48 23.99
CA GLN A 583 6.46 3.16 24.17
C GLN A 583 6.28 4.69 24.13
N ALA A 584 7.07 5.41 24.92
CA ALA A 584 7.05 6.89 24.96
C ALA A 584 7.29 7.57 23.59
N THR A 585 8.02 6.93 22.68
CA THR A 585 8.31 7.41 21.32
C THR A 585 7.07 7.58 20.44
N VAL A 586 5.97 6.90 20.79
CA VAL A 586 4.70 6.92 20.06
C VAL A 586 3.85 8.14 20.45
N ILE A 587 4.15 8.80 21.57
CA ILE A 587 3.36 9.94 22.08
C ILE A 587 3.52 11.14 21.13
N PRO A 588 2.42 11.66 20.55
CA PRO A 588 2.53 12.77 19.60
C PRO A 588 2.98 14.07 20.26
N GLY A 589 4.00 14.73 19.71
CA GLY A 589 4.56 15.97 20.29
C GLY A 589 3.56 17.14 20.39
N TRP A 590 2.47 17.12 19.61
CA TRP A 590 1.41 18.13 19.69
C TRP A 590 0.63 18.10 21.02
N VAL A 591 0.60 16.96 21.72
CA VAL A 591 -0.04 16.81 23.05
C VAL A 591 0.52 17.84 24.04
N TYR A 592 1.83 18.06 24.01
CA TYR A 592 2.50 19.00 24.91
C TYR A 592 2.23 20.48 24.60
N SER A 593 1.50 20.78 23.51
CA SER A 593 1.13 22.14 23.11
C SER A 593 -0.30 22.55 23.51
N LEU A 594 -1.08 21.62 24.06
CA LEU A 594 -2.50 21.82 24.41
C LEU A 594 -2.67 22.76 25.60
N ARG A 595 -2.98 24.03 25.33
CA ARG A 595 -3.05 25.07 26.38
C ARG A 595 -4.26 24.90 27.30
N GLY A 596 -5.42 24.55 26.74
CA GLY A 596 -6.68 24.37 27.46
C GLY A 596 -6.81 23.09 28.29
N LEU A 597 -5.83 22.18 28.21
CA LEU A 597 -5.91 20.86 28.84
C LEU A 597 -5.93 20.97 30.37
N GLN A 598 -6.96 20.38 30.99
CA GLN A 598 -7.17 20.35 32.43
C GLN A 598 -6.83 18.99 33.03
N GLU A 599 -7.11 17.90 32.33
CA GLU A 599 -6.87 16.53 32.81
C GLU A 599 -6.08 15.71 31.76
N LEU A 600 -4.98 15.11 32.19
CA LEU A 600 -4.13 14.27 31.36
C LEU A 600 -3.99 12.89 32.01
N HIS A 601 -4.44 11.86 31.30
CA HIS A 601 -4.34 10.48 31.73
C HIS A 601 -3.42 9.73 30.78
N MET A 602 -2.32 9.20 31.30
CA MET A 602 -1.31 8.48 30.51
C MET A 602 -1.13 7.09 31.07
N THR A 603 -1.18 6.09 30.19
CA THR A 603 -0.98 4.68 30.54
C THR A 603 0.01 4.05 29.57
N GLY A 604 0.95 3.26 30.07
CA GLY A 604 2.01 2.64 29.28
C GLY A 604 3.42 3.11 29.61
N HIS A 605 4.41 2.50 28.96
CA HIS A 605 5.82 2.61 29.40
C HIS A 605 6.46 3.96 29.03
N LEU A 606 6.62 4.86 30.01
CA LEU A 606 7.42 6.10 29.89
C LEU A 606 8.91 5.87 30.19
N GLY A 607 9.23 4.70 30.74
CA GLY A 607 10.60 4.24 30.94
C GLY A 607 11.41 4.27 29.64
N CYS A 608 12.50 5.02 29.64
CA CYS A 608 13.47 4.98 28.56
C CYS A 608 14.59 4.03 28.98
N GLU A 609 14.80 2.93 28.26
CA GLU A 609 15.90 1.96 28.53
C GLU A 609 17.32 2.59 28.39
N GLY A 610 17.40 3.87 27.99
CA GLY A 610 18.63 4.63 27.74
C GLY A 610 19.15 5.44 28.94
N GLY A 611 19.62 4.76 29.98
CA GLY A 611 20.68 5.26 30.87
C GLY A 611 20.31 6.28 31.97
N VAL A 612 21.12 6.27 33.05
CA VAL A 612 20.99 7.17 34.20
C VAL A 612 21.18 8.63 33.77
N GLY A 613 20.10 9.42 33.82
CA GLY A 613 20.18 10.88 33.75
C GLY A 613 19.29 11.57 32.73
N ARG A 614 18.82 10.86 31.69
CA ARG A 614 17.79 11.44 30.80
C ARG A 614 16.45 11.56 31.54
N GLY A 615 15.63 12.52 31.13
CA GLY A 615 14.27 12.72 31.61
C GLY A 615 13.35 11.58 31.22
N TRP A 616 12.04 11.76 31.44
CA TRP A 616 11.07 11.01 30.65
C TRP A 616 11.30 11.24 29.15
N GLY A 617 10.84 10.33 28.29
CA GLY A 617 10.82 10.55 26.83
C GLY A 617 9.90 11.71 26.37
N MET A 618 9.27 12.41 27.32
CA MET A 618 8.34 13.51 27.09
C MET A 618 9.08 14.85 26.89
N GLY A 619 8.48 15.75 26.11
CA GLY A 619 8.93 17.14 26.00
C GLY A 619 8.65 17.98 27.26
N SER A 620 8.98 19.28 27.23
CA SER A 620 8.72 20.17 28.36
C SER A 620 7.21 20.38 28.57
N LEU A 621 6.73 20.29 29.81
CA LEU A 621 5.31 20.43 30.15
C LEU A 621 4.86 21.89 30.31
N ARG A 622 5.77 22.87 30.12
CA ARG A 622 5.59 24.32 30.35
C ARG A 622 4.39 24.98 29.67
N GLN A 623 3.83 24.36 28.63
CA GLN A 623 2.68 24.91 27.90
C GLN A 623 1.33 24.46 28.50
N LEU A 624 1.31 23.35 29.27
CA LEU A 624 0.11 22.80 29.92
C LEU A 624 -0.24 23.57 31.22
N ARG A 625 -0.38 24.89 31.12
CA ARG A 625 -0.53 25.79 32.28
C ARG A 625 -1.85 25.67 33.03
N HIS A 626 -2.85 25.01 32.44
CA HIS A 626 -4.15 24.79 33.03
C HIS A 626 -4.36 23.36 33.56
N LEU A 627 -3.32 22.52 33.49
CA LEU A 627 -3.38 21.13 33.95
C LEU A 627 -3.59 21.06 35.47
N ARG A 628 -4.72 20.47 35.87
CA ARG A 628 -5.17 20.27 37.26
C ARG A 628 -5.01 18.82 37.71
N VAL A 629 -5.29 17.87 36.82
CA VAL A 629 -5.22 16.43 37.10
C VAL A 629 -4.21 15.78 36.18
N LEU A 630 -3.30 14.99 36.75
CA LEU A 630 -2.39 14.12 36.02
C LEU A 630 -2.48 12.71 36.59
N SER A 631 -2.91 11.73 35.79
CA SER A 631 -2.81 10.32 36.15
C SER A 631 -1.77 9.61 35.29
N LEU A 632 -0.95 8.78 35.93
CA LEU A 632 0.16 8.06 35.33
C LEU A 632 0.02 6.58 35.71
N TRP A 633 -0.15 5.71 34.72
CA TRP A 633 -0.20 4.26 34.89
C TRP A 633 1.01 3.65 34.19
N ASP A 634 2.11 3.52 34.92
CA ASP A 634 3.41 3.11 34.39
C ASP A 634 4.32 2.58 35.51
N SER A 635 5.18 1.63 35.15
CA SER A 635 6.33 1.07 35.89
C SER A 635 7.45 2.09 36.19
N LEU A 636 7.12 3.20 36.86
CA LEU A 636 8.04 4.30 37.13
C LEU A 636 9.05 3.97 38.26
N THR A 637 10.34 4.13 37.96
CA THR A 637 11.42 4.02 38.96
C THR A 637 11.72 5.34 39.68
N ARG A 638 11.38 6.48 39.07
CA ARG A 638 11.57 7.83 39.62
C ARG A 638 10.45 8.79 39.20
N ILE A 639 10.14 9.76 40.06
CA ILE A 639 9.31 10.90 39.67
C ILE A 639 10.18 11.90 38.88
N PRO A 640 9.72 12.41 37.73
CA PRO A 640 10.47 13.35 36.89
C PRO A 640 10.68 14.71 37.56
N ALA A 641 11.71 15.44 37.13
CA ALA A 641 11.92 16.83 37.53
C ALA A 641 11.00 17.80 36.75
N GLU A 642 10.58 17.37 35.57
CA GLU A 642 9.72 18.01 34.58
C GLU A 642 8.30 18.27 35.13
N LEU A 643 7.81 17.43 36.05
CA LEU A 643 6.55 17.66 36.77
C LEU A 643 6.62 18.93 37.66
N GLY A 644 7.83 19.36 38.03
CA GLY A 644 8.06 20.64 38.69
C GLY A 644 7.83 21.87 37.80
N GLU A 645 7.60 21.71 36.49
CA GLU A 645 7.24 22.81 35.58
C GLU A 645 5.74 23.17 35.66
N VAL A 646 4.88 22.20 36.04
CA VAL A 646 3.42 22.37 36.18
C VAL A 646 2.97 22.49 37.65
N SER A 647 3.91 22.70 38.57
CA SER A 647 3.65 22.67 40.02
C SER A 647 2.70 23.76 40.53
N GLY A 648 2.49 24.82 39.76
CA GLY A 648 1.59 25.94 40.10
C GLY A 648 0.13 25.71 39.72
N SER A 649 -0.18 24.76 38.82
CA SER A 649 -1.54 24.46 38.37
C SER A 649 -2.07 23.12 38.86
N LEU A 650 -1.17 22.16 39.14
CA LEU A 650 -1.54 20.79 39.48
C LEU A 650 -2.20 20.68 40.86
N VAL A 651 -3.41 20.13 40.89
CA VAL A 651 -4.28 19.97 42.07
C VAL A 651 -4.29 18.51 42.52
N ARG A 652 -4.38 17.57 41.58
CA ARG A 652 -4.40 16.13 41.80
C ARG A 652 -3.29 15.44 41.00
N LEU A 653 -2.54 14.57 41.67
CA LEU A 653 -1.56 13.68 41.05
C LEU A 653 -1.88 12.24 41.43
N GLU A 654 -2.06 11.40 40.42
CA GLU A 654 -2.32 9.98 40.58
C GLU A 654 -1.18 9.20 39.90
N ILE A 655 -0.51 8.32 40.65
CA ILE A 655 0.50 7.41 40.12
C ILE A 655 0.09 5.99 40.50
N HIS A 656 -0.32 5.23 39.50
CA HIS A 656 -0.55 3.79 39.58
C HIS A 656 0.69 3.14 38.99
N ASN A 657 1.52 2.59 39.87
CA ASN A 657 2.77 1.97 39.48
C ASN A 657 2.56 0.45 39.49
N GLU A 658 2.79 -0.22 38.37
CA GLU A 658 2.48 -1.64 38.15
C GLU A 658 3.46 -2.58 38.91
N GLY A 659 3.55 -2.40 40.23
CA GLY A 659 4.47 -3.11 41.09
C GLY A 659 5.95 -2.72 40.96
N ALA A 660 6.32 -1.64 40.26
CA ALA A 660 7.72 -1.19 40.22
C ALA A 660 8.08 -0.33 41.44
N ARG A 661 9.32 -0.47 41.93
CA ARG A 661 9.80 0.26 43.11
C ARG A 661 10.13 1.71 42.77
N LEU A 662 9.39 2.64 43.36
CA LEU A 662 9.62 4.07 43.19
C LEU A 662 10.75 4.55 44.13
N LEU A 663 11.96 4.73 43.59
CA LEU A 663 13.17 5.00 44.38
C LEU A 663 13.39 6.48 44.72
N VAL A 664 12.94 7.41 43.86
CA VAL A 664 13.22 8.84 43.99
C VAL A 664 11.94 9.66 43.92
N LEU A 665 11.52 10.17 45.08
CA LEU A 665 10.34 11.03 45.25
C LEU A 665 10.68 12.52 45.51
N THR A 666 11.93 12.93 45.33
CA THR A 666 12.37 14.33 45.56
C THR A 666 11.64 15.34 44.68
N GLY A 667 11.17 14.94 43.48
CA GLY A 667 10.37 15.77 42.59
C GLY A 667 9.08 16.31 43.22
N LEU A 668 8.44 15.54 44.11
CA LEU A 668 7.21 15.96 44.81
C LEU A 668 7.43 17.23 45.65
N ARG A 669 8.65 17.49 46.13
CA ARG A 669 8.94 18.69 46.95
C ARG A 669 8.62 20.02 46.26
N ARG A 670 8.51 20.02 44.92
CA ARG A 670 8.17 21.22 44.13
C ARG A 670 6.66 21.44 44.00
N LEU A 671 5.82 20.44 44.29
CA LEU A 671 4.37 20.43 44.05
C LEU A 671 3.57 21.01 45.23
N THR A 672 3.97 22.17 45.75
CA THR A 672 3.40 22.74 46.99
C THR A 672 1.90 23.07 46.90
N GLY A 673 1.34 23.19 45.70
CA GLY A 673 -0.09 23.46 45.46
C GLY A 673 -1.00 22.22 45.52
N LEU A 674 -0.44 21.01 45.54
CA LEU A 674 -1.20 19.76 45.44
C LEU A 674 -2.18 19.57 46.61
N THR A 675 -3.44 19.27 46.32
CA THR A 675 -4.46 18.96 47.33
C THR A 675 -4.75 17.46 47.46
N GLU A 676 -4.51 16.69 46.40
CA GLU A 676 -4.80 15.25 46.37
C GLU A 676 -3.63 14.49 45.75
N LEU A 677 -3.08 13.53 46.51
CA LEU A 677 -1.99 12.67 46.08
C LEU A 677 -2.41 11.21 46.18
N GLN A 678 -2.32 10.46 45.09
CA GLN A 678 -2.49 9.01 45.06
C GLN A 678 -1.19 8.37 44.54
N LEU A 679 -0.58 7.47 45.31
CA LEU A 679 0.59 6.69 44.92
C LEU A 679 0.31 5.21 45.19
N GLN A 680 -0.34 4.54 44.26
CA GLN A 680 -0.75 3.13 44.39
C GLN A 680 0.28 2.21 43.71
N GLY A 681 0.47 0.99 44.24
CA GLY A 681 1.35 -0.04 43.65
C GLY A 681 2.87 0.26 43.66
N CYS A 682 3.30 1.39 44.24
CA CYS A 682 4.67 1.94 44.16
C CYS A 682 5.75 1.20 44.97
N GLN A 683 5.42 0.04 45.58
CA GLN A 683 6.26 -0.71 46.52
C GLN A 683 6.91 0.14 47.63
N LEU A 684 6.20 1.17 48.14
CA LEU A 684 6.72 2.01 49.20
C LEU A 684 6.81 1.22 50.51
N GLU A 685 8.02 1.08 51.07
CA GLU A 685 8.26 0.44 52.39
C GLU A 685 8.01 1.40 53.57
N ARG A 686 8.16 2.72 53.31
CA ARG A 686 8.13 3.82 54.29
C ARG A 686 7.55 5.10 53.67
N LEU A 687 7.15 6.06 54.50
CA LEU A 687 6.53 7.31 54.04
C LEU A 687 7.59 8.29 53.50
N PRO A 688 7.46 8.79 52.26
CA PRO A 688 8.48 9.65 51.68
C PRO A 688 8.55 11.03 52.36
N SER A 689 9.74 11.40 52.84
CA SER A 689 10.02 12.73 53.44
C SER A 689 9.69 13.94 52.54
N ALA A 690 9.45 13.71 51.23
CA ALA A 690 8.96 14.73 50.32
C ALA A 690 7.53 15.23 50.63
N LEU A 691 6.70 14.40 51.31
CA LEU A 691 5.35 14.77 51.73
C LEU A 691 5.32 16.00 52.65
N LEU A 692 6.40 16.23 53.42
CA LEU A 692 6.57 17.39 54.31
C LEU A 692 6.39 18.74 53.60
N ALA A 693 6.70 18.82 52.29
CA ALA A 693 6.58 20.04 51.51
C ALA A 693 5.14 20.33 51.04
N LEU A 694 4.25 19.34 51.04
CA LEU A 694 2.91 19.40 50.41
C LEU A 694 1.87 20.06 51.32
N THR A 695 2.15 21.25 51.86
CA THR A 695 1.32 21.90 52.90
C THR A 695 -0.16 22.14 52.53
N ALA A 696 -0.52 22.08 51.25
CA ALA A 696 -1.91 22.21 50.76
C ALA A 696 -2.73 20.90 50.80
N LEU A 697 -2.09 19.75 51.05
CA LEU A 697 -2.67 18.41 50.91
C LEU A 697 -3.91 18.21 51.81
N ARG A 698 -4.96 17.63 51.21
CA ARG A 698 -6.25 17.28 51.83
C ARG A 698 -6.49 15.77 51.84
N SER A 699 -6.18 15.10 50.73
CA SER A 699 -6.27 13.65 50.58
C SER A 699 -4.90 13.06 50.27
N LEU A 700 -4.52 12.03 51.02
CA LEU A 700 -3.34 11.20 50.77
C LEU A 700 -3.76 9.74 50.67
N ASP A 701 -3.52 9.15 49.52
CA ASP A 701 -3.84 7.76 49.20
C ASP A 701 -2.54 7.02 48.86
N LEU A 702 -2.20 6.01 49.66
CA LEU A 702 -1.02 5.15 49.50
C LEU A 702 -1.45 3.67 49.53
N GLN A 703 -2.64 3.35 49.03
CA GLN A 703 -3.15 1.98 48.97
C GLN A 703 -2.24 1.06 48.12
N HIS A 704 -2.29 -0.25 48.36
CA HIS A 704 -1.50 -1.27 47.64
C HIS A 704 0.01 -1.01 47.63
N ASN A 705 0.60 -0.68 48.77
CA ASN A 705 2.04 -0.52 48.95
C ASN A 705 2.61 -1.61 49.87
N CYS A 706 3.85 -1.42 50.35
CA CYS A 706 4.54 -2.36 51.24
C CYS A 706 4.90 -1.70 52.59
N LEU A 707 4.11 -0.71 53.03
CA LEU A 707 4.38 0.07 54.24
C LEU A 707 4.32 -0.85 55.46
N ARG A 708 5.44 -0.95 56.20
CA ARG A 708 5.53 -1.78 57.43
C ARG A 708 5.39 -0.98 58.71
N THR A 709 5.92 0.24 58.71
CA THR A 709 6.04 1.12 59.88
C THR A 709 5.62 2.52 59.52
N LEU A 710 4.81 3.16 60.37
CA LEU A 710 4.29 4.50 60.15
C LEU A 710 4.90 5.56 61.08
N GLU A 711 6.07 5.32 61.68
CA GLU A 711 6.72 6.25 62.64
C GLU A 711 6.86 7.68 62.08
N GLU A 712 7.11 7.77 60.77
CA GLU A 712 7.21 8.99 59.99
C GLU A 712 5.90 9.80 59.91
N LEU A 713 4.77 9.30 60.44
CA LEU A 713 3.50 10.05 60.62
C LEU A 713 3.71 11.37 61.37
N LEU A 714 4.70 11.46 62.26
CA LEU A 714 5.05 12.71 62.94
C LEU A 714 5.42 13.83 61.94
N SER A 715 5.99 13.50 60.78
CA SER A 715 6.30 14.47 59.73
C SER A 715 5.06 15.06 59.06
N LEU A 716 3.91 14.36 59.12
CA LEU A 716 2.65 14.84 58.58
C LEU A 716 1.97 15.89 59.48
N GLN A 717 2.52 16.21 60.66
CA GLN A 717 2.01 17.28 61.55
C GLN A 717 1.90 18.66 60.86
N HIS A 718 2.71 18.87 59.82
CA HIS A 718 2.72 20.12 59.05
C HIS A 718 1.56 20.19 58.04
N LEU A 719 0.94 19.05 57.70
CA LEU A 719 -0.19 18.93 56.79
C LEU A 719 -1.52 19.30 57.48
N ARG A 720 -1.63 20.55 57.93
CA ARG A 720 -2.79 21.09 58.67
C ARG A 720 -4.11 21.06 57.88
N ARG A 721 -4.14 20.59 56.64
CA ARG A 721 -5.33 20.49 55.79
C ARG A 721 -5.75 19.04 55.48
N LEU A 722 -4.98 18.04 55.92
CA LEU A 722 -5.26 16.64 55.68
C LEU A 722 -6.57 16.22 56.38
N SER A 723 -7.55 15.78 55.59
CA SER A 723 -8.85 15.28 56.04
C SER A 723 -9.08 13.81 55.66
N CYS A 724 -8.38 13.30 54.65
CA CYS A 724 -8.48 11.92 54.17
C CYS A 724 -7.09 11.28 54.12
N LEU A 725 -6.93 10.13 54.78
CA LEU A 725 -5.72 9.31 54.74
C LEU A 725 -6.10 7.86 54.49
N ARG A 726 -5.65 7.30 53.35
CA ARG A 726 -5.88 5.91 52.97
C ARG A 726 -4.58 5.14 52.86
N LEU A 727 -4.51 4.05 53.59
CA LEU A 727 -3.34 3.17 53.74
C LEU A 727 -3.75 1.69 53.61
N ALA A 728 -4.89 1.39 52.99
CA ALA A 728 -5.33 0.00 52.82
C ALA A 728 -4.37 -0.85 51.98
N HIS A 729 -4.46 -2.18 52.13
CA HIS A 729 -3.61 -3.15 51.44
C HIS A 729 -2.10 -2.83 51.59
N ASN A 730 -1.67 -2.70 52.85
CA ASN A 730 -0.27 -2.52 53.24
C ASN A 730 0.12 -3.63 54.25
N ARG A 731 1.24 -3.48 54.96
CA ARG A 731 1.74 -4.47 55.95
C ARG A 731 2.04 -3.81 57.29
N VAL A 732 1.20 -2.84 57.69
CA VAL A 732 1.42 -2.06 58.90
C VAL A 732 1.12 -2.92 60.12
N LEU A 733 2.15 -3.15 60.95
CA LEU A 733 2.07 -4.00 62.16
C LEU A 733 1.43 -3.27 63.35
N ALA A 734 1.71 -1.97 63.49
CA ALA A 734 1.20 -1.14 64.57
C ALA A 734 1.08 0.32 64.12
N LEU A 735 0.04 1.00 64.60
CA LEU A 735 -0.17 2.42 64.40
C LEU A 735 0.51 3.19 65.56
N PRO A 736 1.45 4.12 65.29
CA PRO A 736 2.16 4.84 66.34
C PRO A 736 1.30 5.94 66.98
N ALA A 737 1.65 6.31 68.22
CA ALA A 737 0.97 7.38 68.96
C ALA A 737 0.99 8.76 68.26
N SER A 738 1.90 8.97 67.29
CA SER A 738 1.95 10.19 66.47
C SER A 738 0.72 10.40 65.58
N VAL A 739 -0.14 9.39 65.38
CA VAL A 739 -1.40 9.55 64.61
C VAL A 739 -2.34 10.61 65.20
N GLY A 740 -2.36 10.80 66.53
CA GLY A 740 -3.19 11.79 67.22
C GLY A 740 -2.85 13.25 66.91
N VAL A 741 -1.76 13.51 66.18
CA VAL A 741 -1.40 14.86 65.71
C VAL A 741 -2.32 15.31 64.55
N LEU A 742 -2.93 14.38 63.81
CA LEU A 742 -3.75 14.64 62.61
C LEU A 742 -5.19 15.09 62.94
N ARG A 743 -5.37 16.05 63.86
CA ARG A 743 -6.66 16.48 64.45
C ARG A 743 -7.76 16.98 63.50
N ARG A 744 -7.50 17.05 62.18
CA ARG A 744 -8.48 17.41 61.15
C ARG A 744 -8.89 16.23 60.25
N LEU A 745 -8.40 15.03 60.55
CA LEU A 745 -8.75 13.83 59.81
C LEU A 745 -10.24 13.49 60.01
N GLU A 746 -10.94 13.26 58.90
CA GLU A 746 -12.35 12.89 58.82
C GLU A 746 -12.51 11.45 58.29
N LEU A 747 -11.57 10.97 57.46
CA LEU A 747 -11.49 9.60 56.96
C LEU A 747 -10.10 9.02 57.24
N LEU A 748 -10.05 7.89 57.95
CA LEU A 748 -8.88 7.03 58.09
C LEU A 748 -9.21 5.63 57.58
N ASP A 749 -8.47 5.18 56.58
CA ASP A 749 -8.56 3.84 56.03
C ASP A 749 -7.24 3.08 56.24
N LEU A 750 -7.35 1.97 56.97
CA LEU A 750 -6.28 1.04 57.34
C LEU A 750 -6.71 -0.41 57.04
N ALA A 751 -7.67 -0.63 56.14
CA ALA A 751 -8.15 -1.96 55.79
C ALA A 751 -7.03 -2.87 55.22
N HIS A 752 -7.11 -4.17 55.43
CA HIS A 752 -6.14 -5.17 54.97
C HIS A 752 -4.69 -4.79 55.33
N ASN A 753 -4.43 -4.70 56.64
CA ASN A 753 -3.12 -4.52 57.24
C ASN A 753 -2.89 -5.60 58.33
N GLU A 754 -1.78 -5.53 59.07
CA GLU A 754 -1.39 -6.52 60.07
C GLU A 754 -1.53 -5.96 61.51
N LEU A 755 -2.46 -5.02 61.74
CA LEU A 755 -2.60 -4.32 63.02
C LEU A 755 -3.14 -5.24 64.12
N GLN A 756 -2.37 -5.39 65.21
CA GLN A 756 -2.78 -6.17 66.40
C GLN A 756 -3.49 -5.33 67.47
N SER A 757 -3.19 -4.03 67.54
CA SER A 757 -3.79 -3.11 68.53
C SER A 757 -3.85 -1.68 68.03
N LEU A 758 -4.73 -0.86 68.63
CA LEU A 758 -4.91 0.56 68.31
C LEU A 758 -4.34 1.43 69.45
N PRO A 759 -3.53 2.46 69.16
CA PRO A 759 -3.00 3.35 70.20
C PRO A 759 -4.11 4.26 70.75
N PRO A 760 -4.10 4.60 72.06
CA PRO A 760 -5.09 5.50 72.64
C PRO A 760 -5.09 6.90 71.99
N ALA A 761 -3.95 7.30 71.39
CA ALA A 761 -3.82 8.54 70.63
C ALA A 761 -4.73 8.63 69.40
N LEU A 762 -5.16 7.49 68.81
CA LEU A 762 -6.11 7.47 67.69
C LEU A 762 -7.44 8.13 68.06
N PHE A 763 -7.89 7.93 69.29
CA PHE A 763 -9.19 8.41 69.77
C PHE A 763 -9.20 9.90 70.16
N THR A 764 -8.06 10.58 70.05
CA THR A 764 -7.97 12.05 70.12
C THR A 764 -8.43 12.75 68.83
N LEU A 765 -8.72 11.99 67.77
CA LEU A 765 -9.18 12.49 66.47
C LEU A 765 -10.69 12.74 66.46
N HIS A 766 -11.19 13.65 67.30
CA HIS A 766 -12.63 13.94 67.47
C HIS A 766 -13.40 14.39 66.20
N ARG A 767 -12.74 14.56 65.06
CA ARG A 767 -13.37 14.88 63.76
C ARG A 767 -13.54 13.66 62.85
N LEU A 768 -13.04 12.49 63.26
CA LEU A 768 -13.11 11.28 62.47
C LEU A 768 -14.58 10.84 62.28
N ARG A 769 -14.97 10.67 61.02
CA ARG A 769 -16.31 10.27 60.58
C ARG A 769 -16.32 8.86 60.01
N ARG A 770 -15.26 8.48 59.27
CA ARG A 770 -15.14 7.16 58.66
C ARG A 770 -13.82 6.52 59.12
N LEU A 771 -13.91 5.33 59.72
CA LEU A 771 -12.78 4.54 60.18
C LEU A 771 -12.91 3.11 59.62
N TYR A 772 -12.02 2.75 58.70
CA TYR A 772 -11.98 1.40 58.11
C TYR A 772 -10.75 0.66 58.64
N LEU A 773 -10.99 -0.46 59.30
CA LEU A 773 -10.03 -1.35 59.94
C LEU A 773 -10.28 -2.83 59.55
N ALA A 774 -11.03 -3.06 58.48
CA ALA A 774 -11.34 -4.39 57.96
C ALA A 774 -10.07 -5.23 57.70
N GLY A 775 -10.14 -6.55 57.87
CA GLY A 775 -9.06 -7.47 57.54
C GLY A 775 -7.74 -7.21 58.28
N ASN A 776 -7.80 -6.90 59.58
CA ASN A 776 -6.66 -6.74 60.48
C ASN A 776 -6.61 -7.87 61.52
N LEU A 777 -5.77 -7.75 62.55
CA LEU A 777 -5.55 -8.75 63.60
C LEU A 777 -5.99 -8.26 64.99
N LEU A 778 -6.99 -7.35 65.05
CA LEU A 778 -7.43 -6.73 66.31
C LEU A 778 -8.21 -7.72 67.18
N GLU A 779 -7.74 -7.96 68.41
CA GLU A 779 -8.39 -8.82 69.41
C GLU A 779 -9.37 -8.04 70.31
N VAL A 780 -9.08 -6.76 70.59
CA VAL A 780 -9.90 -5.90 71.45
C VAL A 780 -10.05 -4.50 70.86
N LEU A 781 -11.27 -3.97 70.83
CA LEU A 781 -11.54 -2.56 70.57
C LEU A 781 -11.59 -1.80 71.92
N PRO A 782 -10.70 -0.82 72.17
CA PRO A 782 -10.60 -0.18 73.48
C PRO A 782 -11.74 0.82 73.72
N ALA A 783 -12.11 1.01 75.00
CA ALA A 783 -13.22 1.86 75.46
C ALA A 783 -13.10 3.33 75.02
N GLU A 784 -11.88 3.79 74.78
CA GLU A 784 -11.57 5.11 74.23
C GLU A 784 -12.22 5.38 72.87
N VAL A 785 -12.67 4.37 72.12
CA VAL A 785 -13.43 4.54 70.88
C VAL A 785 -14.64 5.46 71.04
N GLY A 786 -15.28 5.47 72.22
CA GLY A 786 -16.38 6.38 72.54
C GLY A 786 -16.00 7.87 72.61
N ALA A 787 -14.73 8.24 72.45
CA ALA A 787 -14.30 9.64 72.27
C ALA A 787 -14.49 10.15 70.82
N LEU A 788 -14.80 9.26 69.87
CA LEU A 788 -15.10 9.57 68.46
C LEU A 788 -16.61 9.82 68.27
N THR A 789 -17.13 10.88 68.87
CA THR A 789 -18.59 11.17 68.88
C THR A 789 -19.19 11.52 67.51
N LEU A 790 -18.35 11.90 66.52
CA LEU A 790 -18.76 12.21 65.15
C LEU A 790 -18.61 11.03 64.18
N LEU A 791 -18.30 9.82 64.67
CA LEU A 791 -18.09 8.63 63.84
C LEU A 791 -19.42 8.17 63.23
N SER A 792 -19.50 8.17 61.90
CA SER A 792 -20.67 7.75 61.12
C SER A 792 -20.51 6.37 60.49
N GLU A 793 -19.28 5.97 60.16
CA GLU A 793 -18.97 4.67 59.56
C GLU A 793 -17.77 4.02 60.26
N LEU A 794 -17.97 2.78 60.72
CA LEU A 794 -16.94 1.97 61.35
C LEU A 794 -16.95 0.57 60.72
N ASP A 795 -15.84 0.19 60.10
CA ASP A 795 -15.64 -1.17 59.60
C ASP A 795 -14.51 -1.85 60.38
N LEU A 796 -14.85 -2.95 61.04
CA LEU A 796 -13.99 -3.83 61.83
C LEU A 796 -14.08 -5.27 61.33
N SER A 797 -14.60 -5.51 60.12
CA SER A 797 -14.81 -6.86 59.59
C SER A 797 -13.50 -7.65 59.46
N GLY A 798 -13.56 -8.98 59.55
CA GLY A 798 -12.37 -9.82 59.36
C GLY A 798 -11.25 -9.56 60.38
N ASN A 799 -11.61 -9.30 61.65
CA ASN A 799 -10.70 -9.16 62.78
C ASN A 799 -10.89 -10.35 63.76
N ARG A 800 -10.41 -10.22 65.00
CA ARG A 800 -10.49 -11.25 66.06
C ARG A 800 -11.22 -10.75 67.30
N LEU A 801 -12.15 -9.82 67.15
CA LEU A 801 -12.84 -9.19 68.28
C LEU A 801 -13.75 -10.21 69.00
N GLU A 802 -13.56 -10.37 70.32
CA GLU A 802 -14.41 -11.21 71.18
C GLU A 802 -15.66 -10.48 71.71
N SER A 803 -15.58 -9.16 71.88
CA SER A 803 -16.67 -8.30 72.37
C SER A 803 -16.52 -6.86 71.86
N LEU A 804 -17.60 -6.08 71.95
CA LEU A 804 -17.64 -4.64 71.65
C LEU A 804 -17.75 -3.83 72.95
N PRO A 805 -16.99 -2.74 73.12
CA PRO A 805 -17.06 -1.89 74.31
C PRO A 805 -18.38 -1.12 74.39
N VAL A 806 -18.94 -1.00 75.60
CA VAL A 806 -20.21 -0.29 75.87
C VAL A 806 -20.11 1.20 75.50
N GLU A 807 -18.91 1.77 75.58
CA GLU A 807 -18.61 3.15 75.21
C GLU A 807 -18.85 3.45 73.72
N LEU A 808 -18.70 2.47 72.83
CA LEU A 808 -19.02 2.62 71.40
C LEU A 808 -20.52 2.90 71.23
N CYS A 809 -21.35 2.06 71.87
CA CYS A 809 -22.80 2.09 71.75
C CYS A 809 -23.43 3.30 72.47
N THR A 810 -22.85 3.73 73.58
CA THR A 810 -23.37 4.83 74.40
C THR A 810 -22.90 6.23 73.97
N LYS A 811 -21.78 6.36 73.26
CA LYS A 811 -21.19 7.68 72.91
C LYS A 811 -21.12 7.99 71.42
N CYS A 812 -21.02 7.01 70.53
CA CYS A 812 -20.95 7.23 69.07
C CYS A 812 -22.36 7.32 68.44
N LEU A 813 -23.19 8.25 68.92
CA LEU A 813 -24.62 8.32 68.56
C LEU A 813 -24.91 8.65 67.08
N GLU A 814 -23.92 9.18 66.35
CA GLU A 814 -23.99 9.48 64.91
C GLU A 814 -23.68 8.26 64.00
N LEU A 815 -23.40 7.09 64.58
CA LEU A 815 -23.01 5.90 63.83
C LEU A 815 -24.16 5.39 62.95
N ARG A 816 -23.92 5.31 61.64
CA ARG A 816 -24.89 4.87 60.61
C ARG A 816 -24.57 3.47 60.07
N ASN A 817 -23.29 3.21 59.81
CA ASN A 817 -22.83 1.92 59.32
C ASN A 817 -21.84 1.31 60.33
N LEU A 818 -22.17 0.13 60.85
CA LEU A 818 -21.27 -0.68 61.67
C LEU A 818 -21.09 -2.05 61.01
N ASN A 819 -19.90 -2.34 60.51
CA ASN A 819 -19.55 -3.67 59.99
C ASN A 819 -18.59 -4.35 60.99
N VAL A 820 -19.03 -5.45 61.58
CA VAL A 820 -18.24 -6.29 62.50
C VAL A 820 -18.33 -7.77 62.08
N SER A 821 -18.63 -8.02 60.80
CA SER A 821 -18.68 -9.38 60.23
C SER A 821 -17.33 -10.11 60.32
N HIS A 822 -17.33 -11.43 60.28
CA HIS A 822 -16.11 -12.26 60.34
C HIS A 822 -15.21 -11.92 61.53
N ASN A 823 -15.78 -11.92 62.74
CA ASN A 823 -15.10 -11.74 64.02
C ASN A 823 -15.43 -12.92 64.96
N SER A 824 -15.05 -12.83 66.24
CA SER A 824 -15.30 -13.86 67.25
C SER A 824 -16.27 -13.38 68.34
N LEU A 825 -17.19 -12.47 68.01
CA LEU A 825 -18.12 -11.89 68.98
C LEU A 825 -19.03 -12.98 69.57
N GLY A 826 -18.98 -13.16 70.89
CA GLY A 826 -19.84 -14.10 71.62
C GLY A 826 -21.19 -13.51 72.03
N SER A 827 -21.23 -12.20 72.31
CA SER A 827 -22.45 -11.46 72.63
C SER A 827 -22.35 -10.00 72.18
N LEU A 828 -23.50 -9.36 71.98
CA LEU A 828 -23.59 -7.91 71.74
C LEU A 828 -24.05 -7.19 73.01
N PRO A 829 -23.51 -5.99 73.32
CA PRO A 829 -23.98 -5.20 74.45
C PRO A 829 -25.43 -4.73 74.22
N PRO A 830 -26.29 -4.73 75.26
CA PRO A 830 -27.68 -4.28 75.14
C PRO A 830 -27.77 -2.79 74.79
N ASP A 831 -26.77 -2.00 75.18
CA ASP A 831 -26.64 -0.57 74.88
C ASP A 831 -26.52 -0.26 73.38
N LEU A 832 -26.31 -1.27 72.52
CA LEU A 832 -26.33 -1.11 71.07
C LEU A 832 -27.67 -0.50 70.57
N GLY A 833 -28.76 -0.74 71.29
CA GLY A 833 -30.07 -0.11 71.06
C GLY A 833 -30.09 1.41 71.18
N CYS A 834 -29.08 2.04 71.80
CA CYS A 834 -28.95 3.49 71.89
C CYS A 834 -28.55 4.16 70.56
N LEU A 835 -28.05 3.40 69.58
CA LEU A 835 -27.63 3.91 68.27
C LEU A 835 -28.83 4.17 67.35
N SER A 836 -29.59 5.23 67.64
CA SER A 836 -30.80 5.61 66.89
C SER A 836 -30.57 5.92 65.40
N GLN A 837 -29.36 6.37 65.03
CA GLN A 837 -28.97 6.69 63.65
C GLN A 837 -28.45 5.48 62.85
N LEU A 838 -28.35 4.30 63.46
CA LEU A 838 -27.79 3.11 62.82
C LEU A 838 -28.72 2.59 61.72
N THR A 839 -28.24 2.59 60.47
CA THR A 839 -29.00 2.14 59.28
C THR A 839 -28.48 0.83 58.72
N ARG A 840 -27.21 0.49 58.96
CA ARG A 840 -26.61 -0.79 58.57
C ARG A 840 -25.77 -1.38 59.70
N LEU A 841 -26.01 -2.64 60.00
CA LEU A 841 -25.30 -3.43 61.00
C LEU A 841 -25.01 -4.81 60.41
N ASP A 842 -23.73 -5.12 60.17
CA ASP A 842 -23.30 -6.43 59.68
C ASP A 842 -22.56 -7.22 60.76
N LEU A 843 -23.10 -8.41 61.04
CA LEU A 843 -22.74 -9.32 62.12
C LEU A 843 -22.44 -10.73 61.61
N ARG A 844 -22.52 -10.98 60.29
CA ARG A 844 -22.36 -12.31 59.68
C ARG A 844 -21.02 -12.95 60.05
N GLY A 845 -20.99 -14.27 60.28
CA GLY A 845 -19.74 -14.97 60.61
C GLY A 845 -19.14 -14.58 61.97
N ASN A 846 -19.99 -14.44 62.99
CA ASN A 846 -19.60 -14.30 64.40
C ASN A 846 -20.11 -15.49 65.23
N SER A 847 -19.66 -15.63 66.48
CA SER A 847 -20.06 -16.72 67.40
C SER A 847 -21.23 -16.31 68.32
N LEU A 848 -22.18 -15.54 67.81
CA LEU A 848 -23.31 -14.99 68.58
C LEU A 848 -24.37 -16.06 68.83
N GLU A 849 -24.68 -16.37 70.09
CA GLU A 849 -25.77 -17.31 70.41
C GLU A 849 -27.18 -16.66 70.29
N GLN A 850 -27.29 -15.38 70.64
CA GLN A 850 -28.55 -14.62 70.69
C GLN A 850 -28.32 -13.15 70.32
N LEU A 851 -29.36 -12.46 69.85
CA LEU A 851 -29.37 -11.02 69.64
C LEU A 851 -30.13 -10.30 70.76
N PRO A 852 -29.64 -9.14 71.24
CA PRO A 852 -30.35 -8.34 72.24
C PRO A 852 -31.68 -7.82 71.68
N ALA A 853 -32.74 -7.89 72.50
CA ALA A 853 -34.06 -7.37 72.13
C ALA A 853 -34.05 -5.85 71.93
N GLU A 854 -33.08 -5.19 72.55
CA GLU A 854 -32.80 -3.76 72.51
C GLU A 854 -32.47 -3.23 71.11
N LEU A 855 -32.11 -4.11 70.15
CA LEU A 855 -32.00 -3.77 68.72
C LEU A 855 -33.29 -3.18 68.14
N GLY A 856 -34.46 -3.47 68.74
CA GLY A 856 -35.72 -2.85 68.38
C GLY A 856 -35.81 -1.34 68.65
N HIS A 857 -34.90 -0.78 69.44
CA HIS A 857 -34.81 0.66 69.68
C HIS A 857 -33.99 1.42 68.60
N CYS A 858 -33.24 0.71 67.75
CA CYS A 858 -32.55 1.30 66.60
C CYS A 858 -33.54 1.63 65.47
N THR A 859 -34.23 2.76 65.59
CA THR A 859 -35.28 3.20 64.64
C THR A 859 -34.78 3.39 63.20
N GLY A 860 -33.48 3.61 62.99
CA GLY A 860 -32.86 3.67 61.66
C GLY A 860 -32.65 2.31 60.98
N LEU A 861 -32.71 1.19 61.70
CA LEU A 861 -32.27 -0.13 61.24
C LEU A 861 -33.37 -0.89 60.45
N CYS A 862 -33.94 -0.22 59.45
CA CYS A 862 -35.07 -0.69 58.66
C CYS A 862 -34.64 -1.30 57.31
N GLY A 863 -35.56 -2.00 56.64
CA GLY A 863 -35.41 -2.42 55.24
C GLY A 863 -34.28 -3.42 54.96
N GLY A 864 -33.95 -4.29 55.93
CA GLY A 864 -32.87 -5.28 55.76
C GLY A 864 -31.47 -4.73 56.07
N GLY A 865 -31.36 -3.60 56.77
CA GLY A 865 -30.08 -3.06 57.25
C GLY A 865 -29.34 -3.94 58.26
N LEU A 866 -30.03 -4.87 58.92
CA LEU A 866 -29.42 -5.88 59.80
C LEU A 866 -29.00 -7.11 58.97
N LEU A 867 -27.69 -7.28 58.77
CA LEU A 867 -27.09 -8.44 58.11
C LEU A 867 -26.59 -9.43 59.17
N VAL A 868 -27.34 -10.52 59.35
CA VAL A 868 -27.11 -11.59 60.32
C VAL A 868 -27.43 -12.94 59.68
N GLU A 869 -27.05 -14.04 60.34
CA GLU A 869 -27.44 -15.37 59.89
C GLU A 869 -28.94 -15.64 60.15
N ASN A 870 -29.59 -16.35 59.22
CA ASN A 870 -31.05 -16.53 59.22
C ASN A 870 -31.60 -17.19 60.49
N TRP A 871 -30.84 -18.09 61.12
CA TRP A 871 -31.23 -18.75 62.36
C TRP A 871 -31.21 -17.77 63.55
N LEU A 872 -30.28 -16.82 63.54
CA LEU A 872 -30.10 -15.84 64.61
C LEU A 872 -31.25 -14.81 64.64
N LEU A 873 -31.86 -14.49 63.49
CA LEU A 873 -33.10 -13.71 63.39
C LEU A 873 -34.30 -14.34 64.14
N HIS A 874 -34.27 -15.65 64.42
CA HIS A 874 -35.32 -16.30 65.22
C HIS A 874 -35.13 -16.11 66.73
N SER A 875 -33.96 -15.65 67.20
CA SER A 875 -33.76 -15.28 68.62
C SER A 875 -34.46 -13.97 69.00
N LEU A 876 -34.72 -13.09 68.03
CA LEU A 876 -35.38 -11.80 68.26
C LEU A 876 -36.90 -11.94 68.51
N PRO A 877 -37.49 -11.09 69.38
CA PRO A 877 -38.93 -10.98 69.52
C PRO A 877 -39.61 -10.69 68.18
N ARG A 878 -40.77 -11.31 67.92
CA ARG A 878 -41.49 -11.17 66.63
C ARG A 878 -41.73 -9.71 66.26
N GLN A 879 -42.15 -8.89 67.22
CA GLN A 879 -42.40 -7.45 67.04
C GLN A 879 -41.15 -6.70 66.53
N VAL A 880 -39.96 -7.04 67.04
CA VAL A 880 -38.69 -6.43 66.62
C VAL A 880 -38.31 -6.91 65.22
N ARG A 881 -38.38 -8.21 64.96
CA ARG A 881 -38.06 -8.78 63.64
C ARG A 881 -38.96 -8.21 62.54
N ASP A 882 -40.24 -8.02 62.81
CA ASP A 882 -41.20 -7.50 61.84
C ASP A 882 -40.97 -5.99 61.56
N LEU A 883 -40.42 -5.22 62.51
CA LEU A 883 -39.99 -3.84 62.31
C LEU A 883 -38.71 -3.75 61.45
N LEU A 884 -37.70 -4.57 61.77
CA LEU A 884 -36.40 -4.56 61.06
C LEU A 884 -36.49 -5.06 59.61
N THR A 885 -37.50 -5.87 59.29
CA THR A 885 -37.74 -6.41 57.94
C THR A 885 -38.69 -5.57 57.09
N GLN A 886 -39.38 -4.57 57.66
CA GLN A 886 -40.20 -3.64 56.88
C GLN A 886 -39.33 -2.65 56.09
N PRO A 887 -39.63 -2.38 54.80
CA PRO A 887 -38.96 -1.32 54.05
C PRO A 887 -39.33 0.03 54.66
N CYS A 888 -38.32 0.88 54.93
CA CYS A 888 -38.51 2.16 55.59
C CYS A 888 -39.51 3.06 54.84
N SER A 889 -40.63 3.42 55.48
CA SER A 889 -41.55 4.42 54.96
C SER A 889 -40.97 5.82 55.15
N SER A 890 -40.78 6.52 54.03
CA SER A 890 -40.05 7.79 53.94
C SER A 890 -40.59 8.91 54.84
N SER A 891 -39.73 9.55 55.63
CA SER A 891 -39.93 10.95 56.06
C SER A 891 -38.62 11.68 56.41
N SER A 892 -38.58 12.99 56.16
CA SER A 892 -37.51 13.97 56.51
C SER A 892 -36.12 13.88 55.84
N THR A 893 -36.08 14.25 54.55
CA THR A 893 -35.13 15.20 53.92
C THR A 893 -33.76 15.49 54.59
N SER A 894 -32.67 15.10 53.93
CA SER A 894 -31.61 16.06 53.53
C SER A 894 -30.72 15.48 52.41
N VAL A 895 -30.66 16.19 51.27
CA VAL A 895 -29.73 15.84 50.18
C VAL A 895 -28.37 16.42 50.53
N SER A 896 -27.37 15.56 50.70
CA SER A 896 -25.96 15.93 50.51
C SER A 896 -25.34 14.93 49.53
N SER A 897 -24.88 15.47 48.40
CA SER A 897 -24.36 14.69 47.27
C SER A 897 -22.85 14.49 47.42
N GLU A 898 -22.42 13.24 47.60
CA GLU A 898 -21.08 12.79 47.22
C GLU A 898 -21.21 11.60 46.24
N PRO A 899 -20.34 11.49 45.23
CA PRO A 899 -20.42 10.43 44.22
C PRO A 899 -20.00 9.07 44.79
N PRO A 900 -20.49 7.96 44.21
CA PRO A 900 -20.11 6.63 44.68
C PRO A 900 -18.64 6.34 44.37
N SER A 901 -17.83 6.15 45.41
CA SER A 901 -16.58 5.41 45.28
C SER A 901 -16.89 3.97 44.86
N ARG A 902 -16.06 3.42 43.97
CA ARG A 902 -16.22 2.07 43.39
C ARG A 902 -16.33 0.98 44.47
N PRO A 903 -17.03 -0.13 44.19
CA PRO A 903 -17.14 -1.24 45.12
C PRO A 903 -15.90 -2.13 45.09
N GLU A 904 -15.22 -2.18 46.22
CA GLU A 904 -14.52 -3.37 46.71
C GLU A 904 -15.18 -3.68 48.07
N SER A 905 -15.51 -4.92 48.44
CA SER A 905 -15.30 -6.22 47.79
C SER A 905 -16.48 -7.10 48.10
N ASP A 906 -16.96 -7.92 47.15
CA ASP A 906 -17.85 -9.03 47.52
C ASP A 906 -17.54 -10.31 46.75
N SER A 907 -17.57 -11.38 47.54
CA SER A 907 -17.63 -12.81 47.23
C SER A 907 -17.67 -13.29 45.76
N PHE A 908 -16.78 -14.22 45.44
CA PHE A 908 -16.85 -15.06 44.23
C PHE A 908 -18.24 -15.73 44.10
N PRO A 909 -18.98 -15.53 43.00
CA PRO A 909 -20.14 -16.34 42.69
C PRO A 909 -19.70 -17.69 42.14
N THR A 910 -20.03 -18.77 42.85
CA THR A 910 -19.93 -20.14 42.31
C THR A 910 -20.98 -20.34 41.22
N PHE A 911 -20.60 -20.08 39.96
CA PHE A 911 -21.41 -20.48 38.81
C PHE A 911 -21.25 -21.97 38.51
N SER A 912 -22.36 -22.63 38.17
CA SER A 912 -22.37 -24.07 37.87
C SER A 912 -21.64 -24.39 36.56
N THR A 913 -20.94 -25.52 36.55
CA THR A 913 -20.14 -26.00 35.41
C THR A 913 -20.99 -26.60 34.30
N SER A 914 -21.77 -25.77 33.61
CA SER A 914 -22.43 -26.15 32.35
C SER A 914 -22.86 -24.94 31.52
N HIS A 915 -21.92 -24.30 30.82
CA HIS A 915 -22.01 -23.71 29.48
C HIS A 915 -20.69 -22.97 29.17
N TRP A 916 -20.35 -22.80 27.88
CA TRP A 916 -19.09 -22.22 27.37
C TRP A 916 -17.84 -23.11 27.34
N SER A 917 -17.95 -24.26 26.70
CA SER A 917 -16.81 -24.94 26.05
C SER A 917 -16.62 -24.43 24.61
N PHE A 918 -16.25 -23.16 24.41
CA PHE A 918 -15.91 -22.63 23.07
C PHE A 918 -15.11 -21.31 23.12
N LEU A 919 -13.83 -21.36 23.50
CA LEU A 919 -12.77 -20.37 23.16
C LEU A 919 -11.38 -20.81 23.71
N LEU A 920 -10.93 -22.00 23.33
CA LEU A 920 -9.61 -22.53 23.75
C LEU A 920 -8.91 -23.32 22.61
N ALA A 921 -9.13 -22.87 21.37
CA ALA A 921 -8.69 -23.55 20.15
C ALA A 921 -8.01 -22.62 19.12
N ALA A 922 -7.54 -21.44 19.55
CA ALA A 922 -7.01 -20.39 18.66
C ALA A 922 -5.56 -19.93 18.94
N GLU A 923 -4.85 -20.57 19.89
CA GLU A 923 -3.46 -20.22 20.27
C GLU A 923 -2.46 -21.37 20.08
N SER A 924 -2.68 -22.28 19.10
CA SER A 924 -1.77 -23.41 18.85
C SER A 924 -1.38 -23.64 17.38
N ARG A 925 -1.43 -22.59 16.53
CA ARG A 925 -0.76 -22.57 15.20
C ARG A 925 -0.33 -21.16 14.77
N ILE A 926 0.87 -20.76 15.22
CA ILE A 926 1.82 -19.91 14.48
C ILE A 926 3.18 -20.63 14.55
#